data_AF-A0A0L1IJK0-F1
#
_entry.id   AF-A0A0L1IJK0-F1
#
_cell.length_a   1.000
_cell.length_b   1.000
_cell.length_c   1.000
_cell.angle_alpha   90.00
_cell.angle_beta   90.00
_cell.angle_gamma   90.00
#
_symmetry.space_group_name_H-M   'P 1'
#
loop_
_entity.id
_entity.type
_entity.pdbx_description
1 polymer ?
#
loop_
_entity_poly.entity_id
_entity_poly.type
_entity_poly.pdbx_seq_one_letter_code
_entity_poly.pdbx_strand_id
1 'polypeptide(L)'
;MKTSAKYGVFSALIGVIISLTNMLIQFLMIFWILKTFGSEINGYIRISMSLSLIAGSAEGSLAIATIVMLMRPISEGDWISANEVFSTAKRKYNNNIITGFTLILLLSILYPLEIALAPSIINNKPANWSLNFTSPSGNATSLNFWELSLIFFIFGFKQTLSTGLFGVYENILRADQRNGSRRLAILFSDILVFGLFFIGLNSYLTVKDNYSPVYIFLIFLIYPFVRGFLIKQYVKIKYPWLKFYRDFNNSHLARRSFKIFWSEIGFSILRNADILILFLALGSSALEVTSLLSLYMVVGVNIRIIMSTLITSFREYFLSIIIKNGRLDWKSYINYELYTYVVAVLSFATIGMLTPYVVSGLFSSIIKDNSKIDNQAIEFVFSRFTFSLMYALSTSLIIILDGKFSLIQAKGMNKAITKTINIIAGIYLVISYLIVLVVARVLVDDQKKISTILIVFYTFKSLFIIIAYLYLWMFTWDKLVYIAKFSSILQNFIYLFVGVISSWFTTIFLVASIIPIKGTNVLLPDLFKVLSITLTMGFIVAILLPIIVRPSVGIGIFLGLPIIKQIVKKQQYDNKIKRFISEGIDTGKMLEQQQLLVKFMSGFNDYDEDSVIDQKEFEYLKHKEKPKIYTLKNTDLDLDQEKDIEQDFGE
;
A
#
# COMPACT_ATOMS: atom_id res chain seq x y z
N MET A 1 13.23 -18.34 -15.07
CA MET A 1 12.23 -17.90 -14.08
C MET A 1 10.83 -18.29 -14.55
N LYS A 2 10.26 -19.41 -14.07
CA LYS A 2 8.87 -19.83 -14.37
C LYS A 2 8.02 -19.55 -13.13
N THR A 3 7.65 -18.30 -12.88
CA THR A 3 6.62 -18.00 -11.87
C THR A 3 5.26 -18.27 -12.50
N SER A 4 4.60 -19.36 -12.10
CA SER A 4 3.21 -19.61 -12.45
C SER A 4 2.36 -18.45 -11.90
N ALA A 5 1.53 -17.84 -12.75
CA ALA A 5 0.61 -16.76 -12.37
C ALA A 5 -0.26 -17.11 -11.15
N LYS A 6 -0.49 -18.41 -10.87
CA LYS A 6 -1.21 -18.89 -9.67
C LYS A 6 -0.52 -18.50 -8.37
N TYR A 7 0.81 -18.56 -8.28
CA TYR A 7 1.54 -18.16 -7.07
C TYR A 7 1.48 -16.65 -6.82
N GLY A 8 1.50 -15.84 -7.88
CA GLY A 8 1.34 -14.39 -7.78
C GLY A 8 -0.05 -13.98 -7.27
N VAL A 9 -1.11 -14.59 -7.82
CA VAL A 9 -2.50 -14.35 -7.39
C VAL A 9 -2.73 -14.82 -5.95
N PHE A 10 -2.24 -16.01 -5.57
CA PHE A 10 -2.35 -16.52 -4.21
C PHE A 10 -1.63 -15.63 -3.19
N SER A 11 -0.41 -15.16 -3.51
CA SER A 11 0.33 -14.21 -2.67
C SER A 11 -0.38 -12.85 -2.56
N ALA A 12 -1.03 -12.38 -3.62
CA ALA A 12 -1.83 -11.16 -3.59
C ALA A 12 -3.06 -11.32 -2.69
N LEU A 13 -3.78 -12.44 -2.79
CA LEU A 13 -4.97 -12.74 -1.98
C LEU A 13 -4.62 -12.87 -0.49
N ILE A 14 -3.55 -13.58 -0.15
CA ILE A 14 -2.97 -13.62 1.20
C ILE A 14 -2.63 -12.20 1.68
N GLY A 15 -2.08 -11.37 0.81
CA GLY A 15 -1.80 -9.95 1.10
C GLY A 15 -3.04 -9.14 1.47
N VAL A 16 -4.14 -9.35 0.75
CA VAL A 16 -5.42 -8.69 1.04
C VAL A 16 -5.97 -9.15 2.38
N ILE A 17 -5.99 -10.46 2.65
CA ILE A 17 -6.46 -11.02 3.93
C ILE A 17 -5.69 -10.40 5.10
N ILE A 18 -4.36 -10.38 5.02
CA ILE A 18 -3.52 -9.79 6.09
C ILE A 18 -3.79 -8.30 6.27
N SER A 19 -3.99 -7.56 5.17
CA SER A 19 -4.31 -6.14 5.26
C SER A 19 -5.67 -5.91 5.94
N LEU A 20 -6.66 -6.77 5.67
CA LEU A 20 -7.97 -6.72 6.33
C LEU A 20 -7.86 -7.07 7.82
N THR A 21 -7.09 -8.10 8.18
CA THR A 21 -6.84 -8.45 9.59
C THR A 21 -6.15 -7.31 10.33
N ASN A 22 -5.13 -6.69 9.74
CA ASN A 22 -4.44 -5.55 10.34
C ASN A 22 -5.34 -4.32 10.50
N MET A 23 -6.26 -4.09 9.55
CA MET A 23 -7.28 -3.06 9.66
C MET A 23 -8.22 -3.33 10.84
N LEU A 24 -8.67 -4.58 11.00
CA LEU A 24 -9.53 -5.00 12.11
C LEU A 24 -8.83 -4.79 13.47
N ILE A 25 -7.58 -5.21 13.60
CA ILE A 25 -6.78 -4.99 14.82
C ILE A 25 -6.67 -3.50 15.14
N GLN A 26 -6.43 -2.64 14.14
CA GLN A 26 -6.37 -1.19 14.35
C GLN A 26 -7.71 -0.59 14.77
N PHE A 27 -8.83 -1.06 14.23
CA PHE A 27 -10.16 -0.62 14.68
C PHE A 27 -10.44 -1.03 16.13
N LEU A 28 -10.18 -2.29 16.47
CA LEU A 28 -10.33 -2.78 17.84
C LEU A 28 -9.44 -1.97 18.80
N MET A 29 -8.20 -1.71 18.42
CA MET A 29 -7.29 -0.90 19.23
C MET A 29 -7.83 0.50 19.48
N ILE A 30 -8.32 1.22 18.47
CA ILE A 30 -8.91 2.54 18.69
C ILE A 30 -10.16 2.43 19.56
N PHE A 31 -11.04 1.46 19.28
CA PHE A 31 -12.29 1.25 20.01
C PHE A 31 -12.03 1.04 21.51
N TRP A 32 -11.15 0.10 21.86
CA TRP A 32 -10.86 -0.22 23.25
C TRP A 32 -10.11 0.92 23.96
N ILE A 33 -9.18 1.60 23.28
CA ILE A 33 -8.49 2.76 23.87
C ILE A 33 -9.47 3.92 24.11
N LEU A 34 -10.34 4.25 23.15
CA LEU A 34 -11.35 5.30 23.32
C LEU A 34 -12.32 4.99 24.45
N LYS A 35 -12.72 3.73 24.59
CA LYS A 35 -13.60 3.29 25.67
C LYS A 35 -12.92 3.33 27.04
N THR A 36 -11.62 3.03 27.10
CA THR A 36 -10.88 2.89 28.36
C THR A 36 -10.28 4.19 28.86
N PHE A 37 -9.77 5.02 27.94
CA PHE A 37 -8.93 6.18 28.25
C PHE A 37 -9.42 7.49 27.64
N GLY A 38 -10.43 7.46 26.77
CA GLY A 38 -10.96 8.65 26.11
C GLY A 38 -10.15 9.12 24.88
N SER A 39 -10.56 10.26 24.33
CA SER A 39 -10.07 10.80 23.06
C SER A 39 -8.63 11.33 23.13
N GLU A 40 -8.24 12.01 24.21
CA GLU A 40 -6.92 12.62 24.34
C GLU A 40 -5.79 11.59 24.37
N ILE A 41 -5.96 10.52 25.16
CA ILE A 41 -5.00 9.41 25.23
C ILE A 41 -4.95 8.63 23.92
N ASN A 42 -6.10 8.44 23.26
CA ASN A 42 -6.10 7.85 21.92
C ASN A 42 -5.26 8.71 20.95
N GLY A 43 -5.49 10.03 20.92
CA GLY A 43 -4.67 10.97 20.15
C GLY A 43 -3.18 10.83 20.45
N TYR A 44 -2.83 10.79 21.74
CA TYR A 44 -1.45 10.65 22.20
C TYR A 44 -0.77 9.38 21.65
N ILE A 45 -1.45 8.24 21.79
CA ILE A 45 -0.97 6.94 21.36
C ILE A 45 -0.80 6.90 19.83
N ARG A 46 -1.72 7.51 19.07
CA ARG A 46 -1.67 7.57 17.60
C ARG A 46 -0.50 8.41 17.08
N ILE A 47 -0.23 9.55 17.71
CA ILE A 47 0.94 10.38 17.37
C ILE A 47 2.23 9.63 17.76
N SER A 48 2.26 8.98 18.93
CA SER A 48 3.41 8.19 19.39
C SER A 48 3.79 7.09 18.40
N MET A 49 2.80 6.33 17.91
CA MET A 49 3.03 5.34 16.85
C MET A 49 3.54 5.97 15.55
N SER A 50 3.00 7.13 15.16
CA SER A 50 3.38 7.80 13.91
C SER A 50 4.82 8.34 13.96
N LEU A 51 5.20 8.97 15.08
CA LEU A 51 6.58 9.43 15.33
C LEU A 51 7.56 8.25 15.39
N SER A 52 7.17 7.15 16.04
CA SER A 52 7.97 5.93 16.10
C SER A 52 8.22 5.32 14.71
N LEU A 53 7.27 5.44 13.78
CA LEU A 53 7.47 5.00 12.39
C LEU A 53 8.48 5.87 11.63
N ILE A 54 8.54 7.17 11.90
CA ILE A 54 9.54 8.07 11.29
C ILE A 54 10.95 7.67 11.72
N ALA A 55 11.14 7.30 12.99
CA ALA A 55 12.41 6.75 13.48
C ALA A 55 12.85 5.51 12.67
N GLY A 56 11.92 4.66 12.26
CA GLY A 56 12.17 3.47 11.42
C GLY A 56 12.37 3.74 9.92
N SER A 57 12.18 4.97 9.43
CA SER A 57 12.29 5.29 7.98
C SER A 57 13.71 5.08 7.43
N ALA A 58 14.73 5.31 8.26
CA ALA A 58 16.14 5.04 7.93
C ALA A 58 16.36 3.56 7.57
N GLU A 59 15.69 2.65 8.27
CA GLU A 59 15.78 1.21 8.05
C GLU A 59 14.98 0.77 6.82
N GLY A 60 13.90 1.47 6.49
CA GLY A 60 13.12 1.25 5.27
C GLY A 60 13.96 1.45 4.00
N SER A 61 14.83 2.47 3.98
CA SER A 61 15.74 2.72 2.86
C SER A 61 16.81 1.62 2.70
N LEU A 62 17.36 1.15 3.82
CA LEU A 62 18.30 0.04 3.85
C LEU A 62 17.62 -1.26 3.41
N ALA A 63 16.35 -1.46 3.77
CA ALA A 63 15.56 -2.61 3.35
C ALA A 63 15.41 -2.67 1.83
N ILE A 64 14.99 -1.57 1.21
CA ILE A 64 14.82 -1.48 -0.25
C ILE A 64 16.15 -1.76 -0.96
N ALA A 65 17.25 -1.15 -0.50
CA ALA A 65 18.57 -1.38 -1.08
C ALA A 65 18.99 -2.86 -0.99
N THR A 66 18.77 -3.47 0.18
CA THR A 66 19.10 -4.88 0.44
C THR A 66 18.29 -5.81 -0.46
N ILE A 67 16.97 -5.59 -0.59
CA ILE A 67 16.09 -6.40 -1.46
C ILE A 67 16.57 -6.34 -2.91
N VAL A 68 16.80 -5.13 -3.43
CA VAL A 68 17.19 -4.95 -4.84
C VAL A 68 18.56 -5.56 -5.13
N MET A 69 19.49 -5.49 -4.17
CA MET A 69 20.83 -6.08 -4.35
C MET A 69 20.87 -7.59 -4.12
N LEU A 70 19.95 -8.16 -3.34
CA LEU A 70 19.84 -9.60 -3.14
C LEU A 70 19.07 -10.32 -4.26
N MET A 71 18.14 -9.64 -4.93
CA MET A 71 17.26 -10.25 -5.93
C MET A 71 18.04 -10.91 -7.07
N ARG A 72 19.08 -10.25 -7.58
CA ARG A 72 19.89 -10.79 -8.69
C ARG A 72 20.77 -11.98 -8.25
N PRO A 73 21.61 -11.88 -7.20
CA PRO A 73 22.40 -13.02 -6.72
C PRO A 73 21.56 -14.25 -6.36
N ILE A 74 20.40 -14.06 -5.70
CA ILE A 74 19.51 -15.18 -5.36
C ILE A 74 18.92 -15.82 -6.63
N SER A 75 18.54 -15.00 -7.62
CA SER A 75 18.02 -15.50 -8.89
C SER A 75 19.07 -16.22 -9.74
N GLU A 76 20.33 -15.82 -9.65
CA GLU A 76 21.46 -16.39 -10.40
C GLU A 76 22.12 -17.56 -9.65
N GLY A 77 21.74 -17.82 -8.39
CA GLY A 77 22.35 -18.85 -7.54
C GLY A 77 23.74 -18.50 -7.02
N ASP A 78 24.14 -17.23 -7.06
CA ASP A 78 25.42 -16.74 -6.55
C ASP A 78 25.35 -16.51 -5.03
N TRP A 79 25.66 -17.55 -4.27
CA TRP A 79 25.62 -17.54 -2.80
C TRP A 79 26.70 -16.68 -2.16
N ILE A 80 27.83 -16.42 -2.86
CA ILE A 80 28.93 -15.62 -2.32
C ILE A 80 28.52 -14.16 -2.29
N SER A 81 28.06 -13.63 -3.43
CA SER A 81 27.55 -12.26 -3.52
C SER A 81 26.34 -12.04 -2.62
N ALA A 82 25.44 -13.04 -2.50
CA ALA A 82 24.31 -12.97 -1.59
C ALA A 82 24.76 -12.86 -0.12
N ASN A 83 25.77 -13.63 0.30
CA ASN A 83 26.33 -13.59 1.65
C ASN A 83 27.09 -12.29 1.94
N GLU A 84 27.75 -11.70 0.94
CA GLU A 84 28.40 -10.39 1.06
C GLU A 84 27.38 -9.27 1.33
N VAL A 85 26.30 -9.22 0.54
CA VAL A 85 25.21 -8.26 0.70
C VAL A 85 24.49 -8.48 2.04
N PHE A 86 24.22 -9.73 2.42
CA PHE A 86 23.61 -10.08 3.70
C PHE A 86 24.46 -9.62 4.89
N SER A 87 25.75 -9.93 4.87
CA SER A 87 26.65 -9.62 5.99
C SER A 87 26.83 -8.11 6.15
N THR A 88 26.99 -7.39 5.04
CA THR A 88 27.05 -5.93 5.02
C THR A 88 25.75 -5.32 5.55
N ALA A 89 24.60 -5.82 5.09
CA ALA A 89 23.30 -5.35 5.55
C ALA A 89 23.14 -5.57 7.06
N LYS A 90 23.42 -6.77 7.56
CA LYS A 90 23.28 -7.12 8.99
C LYS A 90 24.13 -6.24 9.89
N ARG A 91 25.38 -5.98 9.51
CA ARG A 91 26.24 -5.04 10.25
C ARG A 91 25.65 -3.64 10.29
N LYS A 92 25.14 -3.15 9.15
CA LYS A 92 24.56 -1.81 9.05
C LYS A 92 23.25 -1.67 9.84
N TYR A 93 22.41 -2.71 9.82
CA TYR A 93 21.21 -2.80 10.64
C TYR A 93 21.54 -2.72 12.13
N ASN A 94 22.54 -3.47 12.60
CA ASN A 94 22.99 -3.41 13.99
C ASN A 94 23.50 -2.01 14.39
N ASN A 95 24.26 -1.35 13.51
CA ASN A 95 24.71 0.02 13.79
C ASN A 95 23.53 1.01 13.83
N ASN A 96 22.53 0.82 12.97
CA ASN A 96 21.35 1.67 12.92
C ASN A 96 20.45 1.52 14.16
N ILE A 97 20.49 0.38 14.86
CA ILE A 97 19.75 0.18 16.13
C ILE A 97 20.16 1.24 17.16
N ILE A 98 21.47 1.50 17.30
CA ILE A 98 21.98 2.50 18.26
C ILE A 98 21.41 3.87 17.90
N THR A 99 21.51 4.27 16.62
CA THR A 99 20.97 5.55 16.16
C THR A 99 19.45 5.66 16.30
N GLY A 100 18.72 4.55 16.08
CA GLY A 100 17.28 4.50 16.25
C GLY A 100 16.87 4.66 17.71
N PHE A 101 17.56 3.97 18.62
CA PHE A 101 17.33 4.09 20.05
C PHE A 101 17.64 5.47 20.60
N THR A 102 18.75 6.09 20.17
CA THR A 102 19.07 7.47 20.58
C THR A 102 17.98 8.44 20.16
N LEU A 103 17.43 8.25 18.95
CA LEU A 103 16.36 9.10 18.43
C LEU A 103 15.03 8.85 19.15
N ILE A 104 14.68 7.59 19.46
CA ILE A 104 13.48 7.26 20.25
C ILE A 104 13.58 7.80 21.67
N LEU A 105 14.73 7.66 22.33
CA LEU A 105 14.93 8.15 23.68
C LEU A 105 14.76 9.67 23.71
N LEU A 106 15.35 10.38 22.74
CA LEU A 106 15.16 11.82 22.58
C LEU A 106 13.69 12.18 22.34
N LEU A 107 13.01 11.50 21.42
CA LEU A 107 11.58 11.76 21.14
C LEU A 107 10.67 11.41 22.33
N SER A 108 11.03 10.41 23.15
CA SER A 108 10.27 10.02 24.35
C SER A 108 10.25 11.12 25.41
N ILE A 109 11.21 12.03 25.37
CA ILE A 109 11.28 13.21 26.25
C ILE A 109 10.66 14.40 25.55
N LEU A 110 11.03 14.68 24.30
CA LEU A 110 10.56 15.86 23.57
C LEU A 110 9.05 15.88 23.36
N TYR A 111 8.45 14.73 23.04
CA TYR A 111 7.02 14.68 22.70
C TYR A 111 6.10 14.96 23.90
N PRO A 112 6.25 14.30 25.07
CA PRO A 112 5.53 14.69 26.28
C PRO A 112 5.83 16.12 26.73
N LEU A 113 7.05 16.61 26.50
CA LEU A 113 7.45 17.98 26.85
C LEU A 113 6.71 19.01 26.01
N GLU A 114 6.53 18.75 24.72
CA GLU A 114 5.72 19.60 23.85
C GLU A 114 4.27 19.66 24.33
N ILE A 115 3.68 18.55 24.75
CA ILE A 115 2.31 18.53 25.30
C ILE A 115 2.22 19.36 26.58
N ALA A 116 3.22 19.27 27.45
CA ALA A 116 3.23 20.01 28.70
C ALA A 116 3.40 21.53 28.51
N LEU A 117 4.23 21.93 27.54
CA LEU A 117 4.58 23.34 27.28
C LEU A 117 3.65 24.04 26.28
N ALA A 118 3.03 23.31 25.36
CA ALA A 118 2.18 23.89 24.32
C ALA A 118 1.04 24.77 24.87
N PRO A 119 0.32 24.41 25.96
CA PRO A 119 -0.69 25.28 26.56
C PRO A 119 -0.14 26.65 27.01
N SER A 120 1.12 26.67 27.47
CA SER A 120 1.80 27.90 27.89
C SER A 120 2.22 28.77 26.72
N ILE A 121 2.70 28.16 25.64
CA ILE A 121 3.18 28.87 24.45
C ILE A 121 2.02 29.35 23.55
N ILE A 122 0.95 28.56 23.45
CA ILE A 122 -0.13 28.80 22.48
C ILE A 122 -1.31 29.55 23.13
N ASN A 123 -1.66 29.21 24.37
CA ASN A 123 -2.89 29.68 25.01
C ASN A 123 -2.65 30.55 26.27
N ASN A 124 -1.39 30.90 26.58
CA ASN A 124 -1.00 31.60 27.82
C ASN A 124 -1.55 30.95 29.11
N LYS A 125 -1.78 29.63 29.10
CA LYS A 125 -2.22 28.86 30.29
C LYS A 125 -0.99 28.30 31.03
N PRO A 126 -1.07 28.02 32.34
CA PRO A 126 0.03 27.35 33.03
C PRO A 126 0.36 26.00 32.38
N ALA A 127 1.64 25.60 32.46
CA ALA A 127 2.11 24.32 31.91
C ALA A 127 1.45 23.14 32.64
N ASN A 128 0.89 22.20 31.88
CA ASN A 128 0.22 21.02 32.41
C ASN A 128 1.11 19.80 32.24
N TRP A 129 1.76 19.36 33.32
CA TRP A 129 2.69 18.21 33.32
C TRP A 129 1.99 16.85 33.41
N SER A 130 0.67 16.85 33.49
CA SER A 130 -0.17 15.65 33.49
C SER A 130 -1.26 15.75 32.42
N LEU A 131 -1.61 14.61 31.84
CA LEU A 131 -2.74 14.50 30.92
C LEU A 131 -3.91 13.87 31.68
N ASN A 132 -4.96 14.66 31.86
CA ASN A 132 -6.12 14.26 32.65
C ASN A 132 -7.12 13.55 31.75
N PHE A 133 -7.60 12.41 32.20
CA PHE A 133 -8.62 11.65 31.49
C PHE A 133 -9.64 11.09 32.48
N THR A 134 -10.87 10.95 32.02
CA THR A 134 -11.92 10.28 32.78
C THR A 134 -11.72 8.78 32.66
N SER A 135 -11.44 8.13 33.78
CA SER A 135 -11.30 6.69 33.82
C SER A 135 -12.66 5.99 33.60
N PRO A 136 -12.66 4.68 33.32
CA PRO A 136 -13.89 3.88 33.19
C PRO A 136 -14.78 3.86 34.44
N SER A 137 -14.22 4.12 35.62
CA SER A 137 -14.98 4.21 36.87
C SER A 137 -15.63 5.58 37.09
N GLY A 138 -15.43 6.54 36.18
CA GLY A 138 -15.91 7.92 36.30
C GLY A 138 -14.99 8.83 37.12
N ASN A 139 -13.86 8.31 37.61
CA ASN A 139 -12.88 9.08 38.36
C ASN A 139 -11.97 9.88 37.41
N ALA A 140 -11.64 11.12 37.80
CA ALA A 140 -10.62 11.90 37.10
C ALA A 140 -9.24 11.36 37.47
N THR A 141 -8.60 10.66 36.54
CA THR A 141 -7.25 10.11 36.67
C THR A 141 -6.30 10.86 35.76
N SER A 142 -5.02 10.97 36.12
CA SER A 142 -4.04 11.72 35.34
C SER A 142 -2.80 10.89 35.06
N LEU A 143 -2.35 10.86 33.80
CA LEU A 143 -1.06 10.30 33.44
C LEU A 143 0.02 11.36 33.61
N ASN A 144 1.06 11.02 34.36
CA ASN A 144 2.20 11.91 34.58
C ASN A 144 3.14 11.92 33.37
N PHE A 145 3.95 12.98 33.25
CA PHE A 145 4.99 13.12 32.22
C PHE A 145 5.82 11.85 32.01
N TRP A 146 6.31 11.24 33.09
CA TRP A 146 7.15 10.04 33.02
C TRP A 146 6.41 8.81 32.48
N GLU A 147 5.13 8.66 32.79
CA GLU A 147 4.30 7.57 32.28
C GLU A 147 4.07 7.73 30.78
N LEU A 148 3.81 8.97 30.32
CA LEU A 148 3.70 9.29 28.90
C LEU A 148 5.01 8.99 28.15
N SER A 149 6.15 9.43 28.68
CA SER A 149 7.47 9.13 28.12
C SER A 149 7.72 7.62 28.01
N LEU A 150 7.36 6.85 29.03
CA LEU A 150 7.53 5.40 29.04
C LEU A 150 6.65 4.72 27.98
N ILE A 151 5.38 5.13 27.85
CA ILE A 151 4.48 4.64 26.79
C ILE A 151 5.07 4.91 25.40
N PHE A 152 5.59 6.12 25.17
CA PHE A 152 6.22 6.45 23.89
C PHE A 152 7.46 5.57 23.64
N PHE A 153 8.32 5.43 24.65
CA PHE A 153 9.52 4.61 24.57
C PHE A 153 9.18 3.16 24.23
N ILE A 154 8.12 2.57 24.80
CA ILE A 154 7.67 1.21 24.48
C ILE A 154 7.31 1.08 22.98
N PHE A 155 6.56 2.03 22.42
CA PHE A 155 6.19 2.00 21.00
C PHE A 155 7.41 2.15 20.09
N GLY A 156 8.33 3.07 20.44
CA GLY A 156 9.59 3.23 19.73
C GLY A 156 10.46 1.97 19.80
N PHE A 157 10.64 1.42 21.00
CA PHE A 157 11.40 0.19 21.26
C PHE A 157 10.87 -0.97 20.42
N LYS A 158 9.54 -1.17 20.43
CA LYS A 158 8.87 -2.17 19.59
C LYS A 158 9.26 -2.01 18.12
N GLN A 159 9.21 -0.78 17.61
CA GLN A 159 9.48 -0.51 16.21
C GLN A 159 10.96 -0.76 15.87
N THR A 160 11.89 -0.07 16.54
CA THR A 160 13.32 -0.11 16.22
C THR A 160 13.97 -1.47 16.41
N LEU A 161 13.58 -2.26 17.40
CA LEU A 161 14.14 -3.61 17.52
C LEU A 161 13.61 -4.56 16.45
N SER A 162 12.31 -4.47 16.13
CA SER A 162 11.71 -5.34 15.13
C SER A 162 12.36 -5.15 13.76
N THR A 163 12.67 -3.91 13.39
CA THR A 163 13.27 -3.55 12.12
C THR A 163 14.80 -3.66 12.14
N GLY A 164 15.44 -3.26 13.24
CA GLY A 164 16.88 -3.31 13.41
C GLY A 164 17.43 -4.74 13.47
N LEU A 165 17.02 -5.55 14.46
CA LEU A 165 17.60 -6.88 14.67
C LEU A 165 17.16 -7.89 13.61
N PHE A 166 15.89 -7.81 13.19
CA PHE A 166 15.26 -8.86 12.39
C PHE A 166 14.91 -8.42 10.97
N GLY A 167 15.03 -7.13 10.63
CA GLY A 167 14.71 -6.62 9.30
C GLY A 167 15.55 -7.23 8.18
N VAL A 168 16.80 -7.62 8.45
CA VAL A 168 17.66 -8.29 7.46
C VAL A 168 17.02 -9.60 6.97
N TYR A 169 16.53 -10.42 7.91
CA TYR A 169 15.92 -11.72 7.59
C TYR A 169 14.62 -11.55 6.81
N GLU A 170 13.84 -10.51 7.15
CA GLU A 170 12.66 -10.13 6.37
C GLU A 170 12.97 -9.75 4.93
N ASN A 171 14.08 -9.05 4.71
CA ASN A 171 14.49 -8.61 3.37
C ASN A 171 14.92 -9.79 2.48
N ILE A 172 15.52 -10.84 3.05
CA ILE A 172 15.84 -12.07 2.32
C ILE A 172 14.56 -12.72 1.79
N LEU A 173 13.55 -12.88 2.66
CA LEU A 173 12.26 -13.45 2.27
C LEU A 173 11.55 -12.61 1.19
N ARG A 174 11.73 -11.29 1.22
CA ARG A 174 11.23 -10.39 0.17
C ARG A 174 12.01 -10.55 -1.13
N ALA A 175 13.33 -10.67 -1.07
CA ALA A 175 14.18 -10.86 -2.25
C ALA A 175 13.93 -12.21 -2.96
N ASP A 176 13.64 -13.27 -2.20
CA ASP A 176 13.27 -14.60 -2.72
C ASP A 176 11.76 -14.73 -3.06
N GLN A 177 11.02 -13.62 -3.13
CA GLN A 177 9.57 -13.59 -3.43
C GLN A 177 8.67 -14.44 -2.50
N ARG A 178 9.17 -14.89 -1.35
CA ARG A 178 8.42 -15.64 -0.32
C ARG A 178 7.74 -14.72 0.70
N ASN A 179 7.12 -13.66 0.18
CA ASN A 179 6.48 -12.64 1.01
C ASN A 179 5.27 -13.16 1.81
N GLY A 180 4.62 -14.24 1.34
CA GLY A 180 3.53 -14.90 2.05
C GLY A 180 3.94 -15.41 3.44
N SER A 181 5.02 -16.18 3.54
CA SER A 181 5.52 -16.73 4.81
C SER A 181 5.94 -15.62 5.79
N ARG A 182 6.61 -14.58 5.29
CA ARG A 182 6.94 -13.39 6.08
C ARG A 182 5.69 -12.73 6.67
N ARG A 183 4.67 -12.49 5.83
CA ARG A 183 3.44 -11.82 6.27
C ARG A 183 2.63 -12.67 7.26
N LEU A 184 2.63 -14.00 7.11
CA LEU A 184 1.99 -14.91 8.07
C LEU A 184 2.64 -14.84 9.46
N ALA A 185 3.98 -14.83 9.53
CA ALA A 185 4.68 -14.68 10.81
C ALA A 185 4.36 -13.33 11.50
N ILE A 186 4.25 -12.25 10.71
CA ILE A 186 3.85 -10.94 11.21
C ILE A 186 2.41 -10.98 11.73
N LEU A 187 1.47 -11.53 10.96
CA LEU A 187 0.06 -11.63 11.35
C LEU A 187 -0.12 -12.45 12.63
N PHE A 188 0.57 -13.59 12.76
CA PHE A 188 0.54 -14.39 13.99
C PHE A 188 1.02 -13.58 15.20
N SER A 189 2.12 -12.84 15.02
CA SER A 189 2.68 -12.00 16.09
C SER A 189 1.75 -10.84 16.45
N ASP A 190 1.09 -10.23 15.45
CA ASP A 190 0.10 -9.18 15.65
C ASP A 190 -1.11 -9.72 16.43
N ILE A 191 -1.70 -10.85 16.01
CA ILE A 191 -2.85 -11.45 16.71
C ILE A 191 -2.50 -11.80 18.16
N LEU A 192 -1.34 -12.41 18.41
CA LEU A 192 -0.93 -12.80 19.75
C LEU A 192 -0.78 -11.57 20.65
N VAL A 193 0.06 -10.60 20.26
CA VAL A 193 0.39 -9.47 21.14
C VAL A 193 -0.78 -8.50 21.28
N PHE A 194 -1.50 -8.19 20.20
CA PHE A 194 -2.68 -7.34 20.30
C PHE A 194 -3.85 -8.05 21.01
N GLY A 195 -3.97 -9.36 20.87
CA GLY A 195 -4.92 -10.16 21.65
C GLY A 195 -4.66 -10.04 23.15
N LEU A 196 -3.40 -10.21 23.59
CA LEU A 196 -3.02 -10.00 24.99
C LEU A 196 -3.22 -8.54 25.44
N PHE A 197 -2.95 -7.57 24.58
CA PHE A 197 -3.21 -6.16 24.85
C PHE A 197 -4.71 -5.89 25.08
N PHE A 198 -5.60 -6.47 24.28
CA PHE A 198 -7.05 -6.33 24.47
C PHE A 198 -7.54 -7.00 25.76
N ILE A 199 -6.96 -8.15 26.14
CA ILE A 199 -7.23 -8.78 27.44
C ILE A 199 -6.79 -7.85 28.58
N GLY A 200 -5.63 -7.22 28.47
CA GLY A 200 -5.15 -6.23 29.44
C GLY A 200 -6.07 -5.02 29.58
N LEU A 201 -6.55 -4.45 28.45
CA LEU A 201 -7.53 -3.36 28.47
C LEU A 201 -8.86 -3.78 29.10
N ASN A 202 -9.34 -4.99 28.80
CA ASN A 202 -10.57 -5.50 29.41
C ASN A 202 -10.42 -5.75 30.92
N SER A 203 -9.25 -6.21 31.36
CA SER A 203 -8.92 -6.34 32.79
C SER A 203 -8.93 -4.98 33.49
N TYR A 204 -8.32 -3.95 32.89
CA TYR A 204 -8.32 -2.60 33.42
C TYR A 204 -9.75 -2.04 33.59
N LEU A 205 -10.62 -2.26 32.59
CA LEU A 205 -12.04 -1.93 32.67
C LEU A 205 -12.78 -2.66 33.81
N THR A 206 -12.43 -3.93 34.05
CA THR A 206 -13.11 -4.76 35.06
C THR A 206 -12.67 -4.42 36.50
N VAL A 207 -11.40 -4.07 36.69
CA VAL A 207 -10.78 -3.85 38.01
C VAL A 207 -10.88 -2.39 38.48
N LYS A 208 -11.57 -1.51 37.73
CA LYS A 208 -11.86 -0.11 38.11
C LYS A 208 -10.62 0.68 38.57
N ASP A 209 -9.55 0.67 37.77
CA ASP A 209 -8.41 1.59 37.91
C ASP A 209 -7.42 1.36 39.07
N ASN A 210 -7.34 0.15 39.63
CA ASN A 210 -6.40 -0.11 40.75
C ASN A 210 -4.90 -0.06 40.37
N TYR A 211 -4.53 0.01 39.09
CA TYR A 211 -3.13 0.02 38.65
C TYR A 211 -2.89 1.00 37.49
N SER A 212 -1.65 1.50 37.35
CA SER A 212 -1.30 2.48 36.30
C SER A 212 -1.53 1.92 34.88
N PRO A 213 -2.10 2.70 33.94
CA PRO A 213 -2.29 2.30 32.55
C PRO A 213 -1.03 1.79 31.83
N VAL A 214 0.16 2.22 32.29
CA VAL A 214 1.46 1.84 31.72
C VAL A 214 1.66 0.32 31.68
N TYR A 215 1.17 -0.41 32.69
CA TYR A 215 1.33 -1.87 32.77
C TYR A 215 0.74 -2.61 31.57
N ILE A 216 -0.32 -2.09 30.97
CA ILE A 216 -0.98 -2.69 29.80
C ILE A 216 -0.07 -2.61 28.57
N PHE A 217 0.69 -1.51 28.44
CA PHE A 217 1.55 -1.28 27.28
C PHE A 217 2.84 -2.12 27.31
N LEU A 218 3.28 -2.61 28.48
CA LEU A 218 4.49 -3.43 28.60
C LEU A 218 4.47 -4.68 27.72
N ILE A 219 3.28 -5.20 27.39
CA ILE A 219 3.10 -6.33 26.46
C ILE A 219 3.80 -6.11 25.11
N PHE A 220 3.89 -4.85 24.65
CA PHE A 220 4.52 -4.51 23.37
C PHE A 220 6.03 -4.70 23.37
N LEU A 221 6.70 -4.78 24.52
CA LEU A 221 8.14 -5.08 24.60
C LEU A 221 8.47 -6.49 24.12
N ILE A 222 7.52 -7.43 24.22
CA ILE A 222 7.68 -8.82 23.81
C ILE A 222 7.58 -8.97 22.28
N TYR A 223 6.87 -8.05 21.62
CA TYR A 223 6.56 -8.11 20.18
C TYR A 223 7.77 -8.32 19.26
N PRO A 224 8.88 -7.56 19.38
CA PRO A 224 10.02 -7.72 18.48
C PRO A 224 10.65 -9.11 18.57
N PHE A 225 10.65 -9.72 19.75
CA PHE A 225 11.24 -11.02 19.98
C PHE A 225 10.40 -12.15 19.39
N VAL A 226 9.08 -12.11 19.58
CA VAL A 226 8.16 -13.11 19.00
C VAL A 226 8.24 -13.08 17.47
N ARG A 227 8.02 -11.91 16.87
CA ARG A 227 8.09 -11.72 15.41
C ARG A 227 9.46 -12.09 14.86
N GLY A 228 10.50 -11.56 15.50
CA GLY A 228 11.87 -11.70 15.06
C GLY A 228 12.39 -13.12 15.10
N PHE A 229 12.09 -13.83 16.19
CA PHE A 229 12.52 -15.21 16.38
C PHE A 229 11.89 -16.14 15.35
N LEU A 230 10.58 -16.03 15.12
CA LEU A 230 9.86 -16.83 14.12
C LEU A 230 10.48 -16.66 12.72
N ILE A 231 10.73 -15.41 12.31
CA ILE A 231 11.30 -15.10 10.99
C ILE A 231 12.74 -15.62 10.90
N LYS A 232 13.56 -15.39 11.93
CA LYS A 232 14.95 -15.84 11.97
C LYS A 232 15.05 -17.37 11.91
N GLN A 233 14.20 -18.08 12.65
CA GLN A 233 14.17 -19.54 12.65
C GLN A 233 13.79 -20.07 11.27
N TYR A 234 12.75 -19.50 10.65
CA TYR A 234 12.33 -19.87 9.30
C TYR A 234 13.46 -19.67 8.27
N VAL A 235 14.16 -18.53 8.31
CA VAL A 235 15.27 -18.26 7.40
C VAL A 235 16.44 -19.21 7.64
N LYS A 236 16.80 -19.50 8.89
CA LYS A 236 17.92 -20.40 9.20
C LYS A 236 17.69 -21.83 8.71
N ILE A 237 16.47 -22.35 8.83
CA ILE A 237 16.12 -23.70 8.37
C ILE A 237 16.18 -23.77 6.84
N LYS A 238 15.67 -22.73 6.18
CA LYS A 238 15.42 -22.75 4.73
C LYS A 238 16.58 -22.27 3.87
N TYR A 239 17.47 -21.45 4.42
CA TYR A 239 18.65 -20.94 3.74
C TYR A 239 19.93 -21.32 4.50
N PRO A 240 20.33 -22.61 4.50
CA PRO A 240 21.53 -23.07 5.23
C PRO A 240 22.83 -22.43 4.72
N TRP A 241 22.85 -22.00 3.45
CA TRP A 241 23.98 -21.32 2.81
C TRP A 241 24.21 -19.89 3.35
N LEU A 242 23.24 -19.33 4.08
CA LEU A 242 23.30 -17.98 4.60
C LEU A 242 24.25 -17.91 5.81
N LYS A 243 25.47 -17.42 5.57
CA LYS A 243 26.51 -17.29 6.59
C LYS A 243 26.89 -15.82 6.77
N PHE A 244 27.11 -15.43 8.02
CA PHE A 244 27.54 -14.08 8.36
C PHE A 244 29.07 -14.02 8.42
N TYR A 245 29.66 -13.16 7.60
CA TYR A 245 31.10 -12.90 7.58
C TYR A 245 31.37 -11.44 7.96
N ARG A 246 32.21 -11.22 8.97
CA ARG A 246 32.46 -9.87 9.51
C ARG A 246 33.23 -8.95 8.54
N ASP A 247 34.04 -9.55 7.67
CA ASP A 247 34.99 -8.85 6.80
C ASP A 247 34.35 -8.34 5.50
N PHE A 248 33.18 -8.87 5.14
CA PHE A 248 32.47 -8.39 3.96
C PHE A 248 31.90 -6.98 4.19
N ASN A 249 32.24 -6.06 3.28
CA ASN A 249 31.78 -4.68 3.30
C ASN A 249 31.50 -4.17 1.88
N ASN A 250 30.25 -4.32 1.46
CA ASN A 250 29.82 -3.83 0.16
C ASN A 250 29.56 -2.31 0.19
N SER A 251 30.54 -1.53 -0.27
CA SER A 251 30.44 -0.07 -0.33
C SER A 251 29.33 0.42 -1.27
N HIS A 252 28.96 -0.36 -2.29
CA HIS A 252 27.85 -0.04 -3.20
C HIS A 252 26.50 -0.12 -2.48
N LEU A 253 26.27 -1.13 -1.63
CA LEU A 253 25.07 -1.21 -0.78
C LEU A 253 24.96 0.01 0.13
N ALA A 254 26.08 0.39 0.76
CA ALA A 254 26.11 1.52 1.68
C ALA A 254 25.71 2.83 0.99
N ARG A 255 26.32 3.11 -0.18
CA ARG A 255 26.04 4.30 -1.00
C ARG A 255 24.62 4.29 -1.56
N ARG A 256 24.12 3.13 -2.02
CA ARG A 256 22.76 3.00 -2.58
C ARG A 256 21.70 3.21 -1.50
N SER A 257 21.86 2.60 -0.33
CA SER A 257 20.97 2.81 0.82
C SER A 257 20.92 4.28 1.23
N PHE A 258 22.06 4.97 1.32
CA PHE A 258 22.08 6.39 1.69
C PHE A 258 21.38 7.28 0.64
N LYS A 259 21.56 6.98 -0.66
CA LYS A 259 20.85 7.70 -1.73
C LYS A 259 19.33 7.47 -1.66
N ILE A 260 18.90 6.23 -1.41
CA ILE A 260 17.48 5.90 -1.25
C ILE A 260 16.90 6.61 -0.02
N PHE A 261 17.65 6.65 1.09
CA PHE A 261 17.23 7.32 2.32
C PHE A 261 16.85 8.77 2.07
N TRP A 262 17.74 9.54 1.45
CA TRP A 262 17.46 10.94 1.17
C TRP A 262 16.27 11.15 0.23
N SER A 263 16.07 10.28 -0.78
CA SER A 263 14.87 10.36 -1.62
C SER A 263 13.59 9.99 -0.89
N GLU A 264 13.66 9.04 0.06
CA GLU A 264 12.50 8.51 0.76
C GLU A 264 12.00 9.47 1.85
N ILE A 265 12.89 10.26 2.47
CA ILE A 265 12.51 11.26 3.48
C ILE A 265 11.48 12.24 2.92
N GLY A 266 11.78 12.91 1.80
CA GLY A 266 10.87 13.90 1.23
C GLY A 266 9.54 13.28 0.83
N PHE A 267 9.57 12.07 0.28
CA PHE A 267 8.36 11.33 -0.04
C PHE A 267 7.54 10.96 1.19
N SER A 268 8.20 10.50 2.26
CA SER A 268 7.55 10.12 3.51
C SER A 268 6.89 11.31 4.20
N ILE A 269 7.52 12.49 4.16
CA ILE A 269 6.94 13.74 4.69
C ILE A 269 5.64 14.06 3.95
N LEU A 270 5.64 14.06 2.62
CA LEU A 270 4.43 14.33 1.82
C LEU A 270 3.30 13.31 2.09
N ARG A 271 3.65 12.07 2.43
CA ARG A 271 2.70 10.96 2.62
C ARG A 271 2.08 10.90 4.02
N ASN A 272 2.88 11.13 5.05
CA ASN A 272 2.57 10.74 6.43
C ASN A 272 2.74 11.89 7.45
N ALA A 273 3.17 13.10 7.05
CA ALA A 273 3.39 14.19 8.01
C ALA A 273 2.11 14.84 8.53
N ASP A 274 0.91 14.44 8.07
CA ASP A 274 -0.36 15.06 8.45
C ASP A 274 -0.56 15.20 9.96
N ILE A 275 -0.43 14.07 10.67
CA ILE A 275 -0.59 14.02 12.12
C ILE A 275 0.46 14.88 12.80
N LEU A 276 1.69 14.89 12.28
CA LEU A 276 2.80 15.64 12.86
C LEU A 276 2.61 17.15 12.68
N ILE A 277 2.20 17.61 11.49
CA ILE A 277 1.97 19.04 11.21
C ILE A 277 0.80 19.55 12.05
N LEU A 278 -0.29 18.80 12.12
CA LEU A 278 -1.44 19.15 12.95
C LEU A 278 -1.09 19.16 14.44
N PHE A 279 -0.29 18.19 14.88
CA PHE A 279 0.22 18.14 16.25
C PHE A 279 1.07 19.36 16.60
N LEU A 280 2.13 19.63 15.83
CA LEU A 280 3.02 20.77 16.08
C LEU A 280 2.28 22.10 16.07
N ALA A 281 1.25 22.24 15.22
CA ALA A 281 0.54 23.51 15.05
C ALA A 281 -0.53 23.75 16.13
N LEU A 282 -1.13 22.69 16.68
CA LEU A 282 -2.25 22.79 17.63
C LEU A 282 -1.88 22.42 19.07
N GLY A 283 -0.75 21.74 19.30
CA GLY A 283 -0.30 21.35 20.64
C GLY A 283 -1.26 20.40 21.35
N SER A 284 -1.67 20.73 22.58
CA SER A 284 -2.55 19.86 23.37
C SER A 284 -3.94 19.66 22.77
N SER A 285 -4.51 20.67 22.10
CA SER A 285 -5.80 20.54 21.39
C SER A 285 -5.69 19.67 20.14
N ALA A 286 -4.47 19.40 19.67
CA ALA A 286 -4.25 18.46 18.58
C ALA A 286 -4.57 17.01 18.97
N LEU A 287 -4.55 16.66 20.25
CA LEU A 287 -4.80 15.29 20.70
C LEU A 287 -6.23 14.86 20.35
N GLU A 288 -7.21 15.73 20.58
CA GLU A 288 -8.61 15.49 20.22
C GLU A 288 -8.80 15.44 18.70
N VAL A 289 -8.26 16.43 17.98
CA VAL A 289 -8.34 16.50 16.51
C VAL A 289 -7.69 15.27 15.88
N THR A 290 -6.54 14.85 16.40
CA THR A 290 -5.80 13.69 15.91
C THR A 290 -6.53 12.39 16.23
N SER A 291 -7.20 12.31 17.38
CA SER A 291 -8.05 11.17 17.72
C SER A 291 -9.19 11.01 16.71
N LEU A 292 -9.92 12.08 16.41
CA LEU A 292 -10.96 12.09 15.38
C LEU A 292 -10.42 11.74 13.99
N LEU A 293 -9.30 12.35 13.62
CA LEU A 293 -8.63 12.11 12.35
C LEU A 293 -8.12 10.67 12.21
N SER A 294 -7.66 10.07 13.31
CA SER A 294 -7.12 8.71 13.33
C SER A 294 -8.16 7.68 12.91
N LEU A 295 -9.44 7.91 13.21
CA LEU A 295 -10.55 7.04 12.81
C LEU A 295 -10.66 6.97 11.29
N TYR A 296 -10.67 8.14 10.65
CA TYR A 296 -10.67 8.26 9.19
C TYR A 296 -9.36 7.74 8.58
N MET A 297 -8.22 8.03 9.22
CA MET A 297 -6.93 7.60 8.74
C MET A 297 -6.76 6.09 8.77
N VAL A 298 -7.27 5.37 9.77
CA VAL A 298 -7.18 3.91 9.78
C VAL A 298 -7.86 3.32 8.56
N VAL A 299 -9.07 3.77 8.21
CA VAL A 299 -9.76 3.29 7.00
C VAL A 299 -8.95 3.63 5.74
N GLY A 300 -8.62 4.91 5.55
CA GLY A 300 -7.97 5.35 4.31
C GLY A 300 -6.53 4.86 4.15
N VAL A 301 -5.75 4.76 5.23
CA VAL A 301 -4.37 4.24 5.18
C VAL A 301 -4.37 2.75 4.85
N ASN A 302 -5.29 1.96 5.39
CA ASN A 302 -5.37 0.54 5.06
C ASN A 302 -5.82 0.32 3.61
N ILE A 303 -6.82 1.08 3.13
CA ILE A 303 -7.20 1.06 1.70
C ILE A 303 -6.00 1.47 0.83
N ARG A 304 -5.29 2.55 1.20
CA ARG A 304 -4.07 3.00 0.51
C ARG A 304 -3.01 1.91 0.45
N ILE A 305 -2.76 1.17 1.54
CA ILE A 305 -1.76 0.10 1.56
C ILE A 305 -2.14 -1.01 0.57
N ILE A 306 -3.42 -1.37 0.49
CA ILE A 306 -3.92 -2.36 -0.48
C ILE A 306 -3.67 -1.84 -1.91
N MET A 307 -4.07 -0.61 -2.20
CA MET A 307 -3.92 0.00 -3.53
C MET A 307 -2.47 0.20 -3.94
N SER A 308 -1.61 0.71 -3.04
CA SER A 308 -0.17 0.85 -3.29
C SER A 308 0.52 -0.52 -3.45
N THR A 309 0.02 -1.59 -2.83
CA THR A 309 0.55 -2.95 -3.07
C THR A 309 0.27 -3.41 -4.50
N LEU A 310 -0.92 -3.11 -5.05
CA LEU A 310 -1.26 -3.40 -6.44
C LEU A 310 -0.30 -2.68 -7.41
N ILE A 311 0.00 -1.41 -7.15
CA ILE A 311 0.92 -0.60 -7.97
C ILE A 311 2.38 -1.08 -7.84
N THR A 312 2.87 -1.24 -6.62
CA THR A 312 4.27 -1.60 -6.36
C THR A 312 4.63 -3.01 -6.83
N SER A 313 3.64 -3.89 -7.01
CA SER A 313 3.85 -5.23 -7.58
C SER A 313 4.46 -5.18 -9.00
N PHE A 314 4.19 -4.13 -9.78
CA PHE A 314 4.76 -3.96 -11.12
C PHE A 314 6.22 -3.49 -11.13
N ARG A 315 6.75 -3.05 -9.98
CA ARG A 315 8.13 -2.57 -9.89
C ARG A 315 9.14 -3.61 -10.37
N GLU A 316 8.93 -4.87 -9.99
CA GLU A 316 9.80 -5.99 -10.37
C GLU A 316 9.71 -6.30 -11.87
N TYR A 317 8.50 -6.23 -12.42
CA TYR A 317 8.26 -6.35 -13.86
C TYR A 317 9.02 -5.27 -14.64
N PHE A 318 8.90 -4.00 -14.25
CA PHE A 318 9.61 -2.92 -14.93
C PHE A 318 11.12 -2.98 -14.75
N LEU A 319 11.60 -3.38 -13.57
CA LEU A 319 13.02 -3.62 -13.35
C LEU A 319 13.57 -4.64 -14.35
N SER A 320 12.86 -5.75 -14.57
CA SER A 320 13.29 -6.78 -15.53
C SER A 320 13.36 -6.27 -16.97
N ILE A 321 12.43 -5.40 -17.38
CA ILE A 321 12.40 -4.80 -18.72
C ILE A 321 13.52 -3.77 -18.87
N ILE A 322 13.72 -2.92 -17.86
CA ILE A 322 14.75 -1.87 -17.88
C ILE A 322 16.15 -2.50 -17.91
N ILE A 323 16.37 -3.61 -17.22
CA ILE A 323 17.65 -4.34 -17.28
C ILE A 323 17.92 -4.86 -18.70
N LYS A 324 16.89 -5.31 -19.42
CA LYS A 324 17.03 -5.85 -20.78
C LYS A 324 17.17 -4.75 -21.84
N ASN A 325 16.35 -3.71 -21.77
CA ASN A 325 16.15 -2.74 -22.86
C ASN A 325 16.69 -1.32 -22.52
N GLY A 326 17.16 -1.09 -21.29
CA GLY A 326 17.68 0.20 -20.82
C GLY A 326 16.63 1.30 -20.56
N ARG A 327 15.52 1.32 -21.31
CA ARG A 327 14.36 2.21 -21.08
C ARG A 327 13.03 1.47 -21.29
N LEU A 328 11.92 2.16 -20.98
CA LEU A 328 10.57 1.62 -21.08
C LEU A 328 9.94 1.93 -22.44
N ASP A 329 9.24 0.94 -23.00
CA ASP A 329 8.40 1.13 -24.18
C ASP A 329 7.22 2.05 -23.85
N TRP A 330 6.88 2.94 -24.81
CA TRP A 330 5.81 3.91 -24.64
C TRP A 330 4.45 3.26 -24.33
N LYS A 331 4.13 2.18 -25.04
CA LYS A 331 2.87 1.44 -24.86
C LYS A 331 2.77 0.84 -23.45
N SER A 332 3.86 0.29 -22.94
CA SER A 332 3.94 -0.27 -21.58
C SER A 332 3.81 0.82 -20.51
N TYR A 333 4.46 1.97 -20.70
CA TYR A 333 4.34 3.11 -19.80
C TYR A 333 2.90 3.65 -19.75
N ILE A 334 2.29 3.91 -20.90
CA ILE A 334 0.94 4.49 -21.00
C ILE A 334 -0.13 3.56 -20.41
N ASN A 335 0.00 2.25 -20.62
CA ASN A 335 -0.93 1.28 -20.06
C ASN A 335 -0.80 1.18 -18.53
N TYR A 336 0.43 1.29 -18.02
CA TYR A 336 0.67 1.35 -16.58
C TYR A 336 0.18 2.66 -15.95
N GLU A 337 0.35 3.79 -16.63
CA GLU A 337 -0.19 5.07 -16.16
C GLU A 337 -1.72 5.01 -16.06
N LEU A 338 -2.40 4.49 -17.08
CA LEU A 338 -3.85 4.27 -17.02
C LEU A 338 -4.22 3.35 -15.86
N TYR A 339 -3.48 2.25 -15.66
CA TYR A 339 -3.70 1.35 -14.53
C TYR A 339 -3.55 2.06 -13.17
N THR A 340 -2.53 2.90 -13.00
CA THR A 340 -2.36 3.67 -11.76
C THR A 340 -3.51 4.64 -11.52
N TYR A 341 -4.06 5.25 -12.58
CA TYR A 341 -5.23 6.12 -12.48
C TYR A 341 -6.50 5.34 -12.14
N VAL A 342 -6.72 4.15 -12.72
CA VAL A 342 -7.85 3.28 -12.38
C VAL A 342 -7.84 2.95 -10.89
N VAL A 343 -6.68 2.53 -10.37
CA VAL A 343 -6.50 2.21 -8.95
C VAL A 343 -6.73 3.44 -8.07
N ALA A 344 -6.28 4.62 -8.51
CA ALA A 344 -6.46 5.87 -7.78
C ALA A 344 -7.92 6.33 -7.72
N VAL A 345 -8.68 6.25 -8.82
CA VAL A 345 -10.11 6.59 -8.84
C VAL A 345 -10.90 5.59 -7.99
N LEU A 346 -10.60 4.30 -8.08
CA LEU A 346 -11.24 3.29 -7.23
C LEU A 346 -10.94 3.54 -5.74
N SER A 347 -9.71 3.93 -5.40
CA SER A 347 -9.38 4.36 -4.04
C SER A 347 -10.15 5.61 -3.60
N PHE A 348 -10.35 6.56 -4.49
CA PHE A 348 -11.12 7.78 -4.20
C PHE A 348 -12.59 7.43 -3.92
N ALA A 349 -13.22 6.63 -4.77
CA ALA A 349 -14.60 6.18 -4.60
C ALA A 349 -14.77 5.38 -3.30
N THR A 350 -13.90 4.40 -3.05
CA THR A 350 -13.96 3.56 -1.85
C THR A 350 -13.78 4.36 -0.57
N ILE A 351 -12.76 5.22 -0.48
CA ILE A 351 -12.53 6.03 0.74
C ILE A 351 -13.65 7.05 0.90
N GLY A 352 -14.03 7.76 -0.16
CA GLY A 352 -15.04 8.81 -0.11
C GLY A 352 -16.41 8.30 0.34
N MET A 353 -16.82 7.14 -0.18
CA MET A 353 -18.12 6.54 0.10
C MET A 353 -18.14 5.73 1.40
N LEU A 354 -17.18 4.82 1.64
CA LEU A 354 -17.27 3.87 2.78
C LEU A 354 -16.87 4.48 4.12
N THR A 355 -15.86 5.37 4.13
CA THR A 355 -15.24 5.83 5.39
C THR A 355 -16.25 6.47 6.35
N PRO A 356 -17.15 7.37 5.93
CA PRO A 356 -18.12 7.99 6.84
C PRO A 356 -19.03 7.00 7.54
N TYR A 357 -19.48 5.96 6.82
CA TYR A 357 -20.37 4.95 7.38
C TYR A 357 -19.65 4.00 8.33
N VAL A 358 -18.43 3.58 7.99
CA VAL A 358 -17.61 2.74 8.88
C VAL A 358 -17.28 3.49 10.17
N VAL A 359 -16.87 4.76 10.03
CA VAL A 359 -16.46 5.59 11.17
C VAL A 359 -17.66 5.98 12.05
N SER A 360 -18.77 6.39 11.44
CA SER A 360 -20.00 6.71 12.17
C SER A 360 -20.63 5.49 12.84
N GLY A 361 -20.70 4.35 12.14
CA GLY A 361 -21.29 3.12 12.70
C GLY A 361 -20.50 2.52 13.86
N LEU A 362 -19.16 2.57 13.82
CA LEU A 362 -18.32 1.93 14.83
C LEU A 362 -17.97 2.82 16.03
N PHE A 363 -17.87 4.15 15.84
CA PHE A 363 -17.26 5.02 16.84
C PHE A 363 -18.15 6.18 17.31
N SER A 364 -19.27 6.47 16.64
CA SER A 364 -20.08 7.65 16.98
C SER A 364 -20.71 7.59 18.38
N SER A 365 -21.09 6.42 18.88
CA SER A 365 -21.66 6.25 20.22
C SER A 365 -20.61 6.53 21.30
N ILE A 366 -19.43 5.93 21.19
CA ILE A 366 -18.35 6.06 22.18
C ILE A 366 -17.85 7.51 22.27
N ILE A 367 -17.79 8.22 21.15
CA ILE A 367 -17.26 9.58 21.13
C ILE A 367 -18.26 10.56 21.73
N LYS A 368 -19.56 10.37 21.48
CA LYS A 368 -20.58 11.22 22.13
C LYS A 368 -20.63 11.04 23.64
N ASP A 369 -20.39 9.82 24.13
CA ASP A 369 -20.44 9.55 25.57
C ASP A 369 -19.16 10.00 26.30
N ASN A 370 -18.00 9.94 25.65
CA ASN A 370 -16.69 10.14 26.31
C ASN A 370 -16.01 11.48 26.02
N SER A 371 -16.58 12.37 25.20
CA SER A 371 -15.83 13.53 24.72
C SER A 371 -16.44 14.88 25.07
N LYS A 372 -15.59 15.79 25.56
CA LYS A 372 -15.83 17.25 25.61
C LYS A 372 -15.63 17.90 24.23
N ILE A 373 -15.67 17.12 23.16
CA ILE A 373 -15.40 17.59 21.80
C ILE A 373 -16.63 18.35 21.33
N ASP A 374 -16.41 19.46 20.63
CA ASP A 374 -17.48 20.25 20.04
C ASP A 374 -18.36 19.39 19.11
N ASN A 375 -19.66 19.39 19.40
CA ASN A 375 -20.68 18.70 18.61
C ASN A 375 -20.63 19.07 17.12
N GLN A 376 -20.21 20.30 16.76
CA GLN A 376 -20.07 20.71 15.36
C GLN A 376 -18.86 20.08 14.67
N ALA A 377 -17.74 19.89 15.38
CA ALA A 377 -16.56 19.22 14.84
C ALA A 377 -16.84 17.72 14.62
N ILE A 378 -17.57 17.10 15.55
CA ILE A 378 -18.10 15.75 15.41
C ILE A 378 -19.04 15.70 14.20
N GLU A 379 -20.00 16.61 14.07
CA GLU A 379 -20.94 16.61 12.94
C GLU A 379 -20.22 16.80 11.59
N PHE A 380 -19.23 17.68 11.51
CA PHE A 380 -18.43 17.88 10.30
C PHE A 380 -17.64 16.63 9.90
N VAL A 381 -17.01 15.95 10.87
CA VAL A 381 -16.19 14.76 10.61
C VAL A 381 -17.05 13.53 10.36
N PHE A 382 -18.16 13.34 11.07
CA PHE A 382 -18.97 12.11 10.98
C PHE A 382 -20.13 12.19 10.00
N SER A 383 -20.73 13.36 9.79
CA SER A 383 -21.97 13.51 9.02
C SER A 383 -21.79 14.23 7.68
N ARG A 384 -20.75 15.05 7.49
CA ARG A 384 -20.51 15.74 6.21
C ARG A 384 -19.54 14.97 5.31
N PHE A 385 -20.01 14.57 4.12
CA PHE A 385 -19.19 13.92 3.09
C PHE A 385 -18.03 14.79 2.58
N THR A 386 -18.08 16.11 2.79
CA THR A 386 -17.04 17.05 2.36
C THR A 386 -15.66 16.66 2.88
N PHE A 387 -15.56 16.32 4.17
CA PHE A 387 -14.28 15.94 4.77
C PHE A 387 -13.76 14.61 4.19
N SER A 388 -14.64 13.61 4.09
CA SER A 388 -14.31 12.31 3.51
C SER A 388 -13.77 12.42 2.08
N LEU A 389 -14.41 13.25 1.26
CA LEU A 389 -14.02 13.47 -0.13
C LEU A 389 -12.67 14.20 -0.25
N MET A 390 -12.39 15.18 0.61
CA MET A 390 -11.08 15.84 0.65
C MET A 390 -9.97 14.87 1.07
N TYR A 391 -10.23 14.05 2.09
CA TYR A 391 -9.29 13.03 2.53
C TYR A 391 -9.06 11.96 1.46
N ALA A 392 -10.13 11.51 0.79
CA ALA A 392 -10.07 10.58 -0.34
C ALA A 392 -9.26 11.16 -1.51
N LEU A 393 -9.42 12.46 -1.82
CA LEU A 393 -8.65 13.14 -2.86
C LEU A 393 -7.16 13.10 -2.53
N SER A 394 -6.79 13.49 -1.31
CA SER A 394 -5.39 13.50 -0.88
C SER A 394 -4.77 12.10 -0.95
N THR A 395 -5.53 11.06 -0.59
CA THR A 395 -5.06 9.67 -0.61
C THR A 395 -4.92 9.14 -2.04
N SER A 396 -5.86 9.45 -2.91
CA SER A 396 -5.83 9.11 -4.34
C SER A 396 -4.61 9.74 -5.03
N LEU A 397 -4.32 11.01 -4.76
CA LEU A 397 -3.14 11.70 -5.29
C LEU A 397 -1.82 11.05 -4.81
N ILE A 398 -1.75 10.61 -3.55
CA ILE A 398 -0.60 9.86 -3.03
C ILE A 398 -0.40 8.53 -3.80
N ILE A 399 -1.48 7.82 -4.12
CA ILE A 399 -1.42 6.56 -4.88
C ILE A 399 -0.86 6.78 -6.29
N ILE A 400 -1.28 7.86 -6.95
CA ILE A 400 -0.75 8.23 -8.26
C ILE A 400 0.75 8.57 -8.16
N LEU A 401 1.13 9.31 -7.11
CA LEU A 401 2.53 9.66 -6.83
C LEU A 401 3.39 8.40 -6.58
N ASP A 402 2.88 7.43 -5.82
CA ASP A 402 3.50 6.12 -5.59
C ASP A 402 3.76 5.38 -6.92
N GLY A 403 2.82 5.48 -7.86
CA GLY A 403 2.95 4.91 -9.20
C GLY A 403 4.17 5.41 -9.96
N LYS A 404 4.42 6.72 -9.96
CA LYS A 404 5.58 7.34 -10.63
C LYS A 404 6.87 7.05 -9.87
N PHE A 405 6.83 7.14 -8.55
CA PHE A 405 8.00 6.89 -7.73
C PHE A 405 8.50 5.45 -7.85
N SER A 406 7.59 4.48 -7.91
CA SER A 406 7.89 3.06 -8.15
C SER A 406 8.66 2.84 -9.47
N LEU A 407 8.28 3.52 -10.56
CA LEU A 407 9.00 3.43 -11.84
C LEU A 407 10.43 4.00 -11.74
N ILE A 408 10.60 5.12 -11.05
CA ILE A 408 11.90 5.77 -10.89
C ILE A 408 12.83 4.92 -10.01
N GLN A 409 12.26 4.30 -8.96
CA GLN A 409 12.97 3.32 -8.14
C GLN A 409 13.40 2.09 -8.95
N ALA A 410 12.53 1.57 -9.82
CA ALA A 410 12.86 0.46 -10.71
C ALA A 410 14.06 0.80 -11.63
N LYS A 411 14.13 2.03 -12.13
CA LYS A 411 15.27 2.48 -12.95
C LYS A 411 16.53 2.79 -12.12
N GLY A 412 16.41 2.99 -10.81
CA GLY A 412 17.54 3.34 -9.94
C GLY A 412 17.99 4.80 -10.06
N MET A 413 17.16 5.70 -10.59
CA MET A 413 17.48 7.12 -10.79
C MET A 413 17.15 8.02 -9.59
N ASN A 414 17.01 7.45 -8.39
CA ASN A 414 16.56 8.17 -7.19
C ASN A 414 17.38 9.43 -6.88
N LYS A 415 18.70 9.42 -7.18
CA LYS A 415 19.57 10.59 -6.96
C LYS A 415 19.09 11.83 -7.70
N ALA A 416 18.58 11.68 -8.92
CA ALA A 416 18.18 12.81 -9.76
C ALA A 416 16.95 13.54 -9.20
N ILE A 417 16.03 12.81 -8.59
CA ILE A 417 14.78 13.36 -8.04
C ILE A 417 14.90 13.81 -6.57
N THR A 418 15.92 13.31 -5.86
CA THR A 418 16.06 13.50 -4.40
C THR A 418 16.02 14.98 -4.01
N LYS A 419 16.83 15.82 -4.66
CA LYS A 419 16.97 17.24 -4.29
C LYS A 419 15.64 17.98 -4.42
N THR A 420 14.98 17.83 -5.57
CA THR A 420 13.74 18.57 -5.86
C THR A 420 12.57 18.10 -5.00
N ILE A 421 12.41 16.78 -4.79
CA ILE A 421 11.34 16.26 -3.92
C ILE A 421 11.53 16.72 -2.48
N ASN A 422 12.77 16.71 -1.98
CA ASN A 422 13.05 17.17 -0.62
C ASN A 422 12.78 18.68 -0.45
N ILE A 423 13.06 19.49 -1.47
CA ILE A 423 12.71 20.92 -1.47
C ILE A 423 11.18 21.07 -1.42
N ILE A 424 10.44 20.37 -2.29
CA ILE A 424 8.96 20.43 -2.29
C ILE A 424 8.40 19.99 -0.94
N ALA A 425 8.92 18.90 -0.36
CA ALA A 425 8.50 18.38 0.93
C ALA A 425 8.84 19.32 2.10
N GLY A 426 10.01 19.96 2.08
CA GLY A 426 10.42 20.95 3.07
C GLY A 426 9.54 22.20 3.03
N ILE A 427 9.27 22.72 1.82
CA ILE A 427 8.35 23.84 1.61
C ILE A 427 6.94 23.47 2.08
N TYR A 428 6.46 22.27 1.74
CA TYR A 428 5.16 21.77 2.20
C TYR A 428 5.07 21.76 3.73
N LEU A 429 6.09 21.25 4.43
CA LEU A 429 6.11 21.17 5.89
C LEU A 429 6.02 22.57 6.51
N VAL A 430 6.87 23.50 6.07
CA VAL A 430 6.93 24.86 6.61
C VAL A 430 5.65 25.64 6.31
N ILE A 431 5.21 25.65 5.05
CA ILE A 431 4.02 26.42 4.64
C ILE A 431 2.75 25.86 5.27
N SER A 432 2.58 24.54 5.30
CA SER A 432 1.39 23.93 5.91
C SER A 432 1.36 24.17 7.42
N TYR A 433 2.51 24.10 8.10
CA TYR A 433 2.62 24.44 9.51
C TYR A 433 2.23 25.90 9.78
N LEU A 434 2.83 26.85 9.06
CA LEU A 434 2.57 28.28 9.23
C LEU A 434 1.10 28.62 8.97
N ILE A 435 0.51 28.08 7.91
CA ILE A 435 -0.89 28.34 7.57
C ILE A 435 -1.83 27.78 8.65
N VAL A 436 -1.60 26.55 9.11
CA VAL A 436 -2.44 25.97 10.19
C VAL A 436 -2.31 26.81 11.47
N LEU A 437 -1.10 27.25 11.81
CA LEU A 437 -0.86 28.11 12.98
C LEU A 437 -1.58 29.45 12.86
N VAL A 438 -1.50 30.11 11.69
CA VAL A 438 -2.20 31.38 11.43
C VAL A 438 -3.72 31.20 11.52
N VAL A 439 -4.27 30.15 10.90
CA VAL A 439 -5.71 29.85 10.98
C VAL A 439 -6.13 29.57 12.42
N ALA A 440 -5.34 28.82 13.18
CA ALA A 440 -5.61 28.51 14.58
C ALA A 440 -5.55 29.74 15.50
N ARG A 441 -4.82 30.81 15.14
CA ARG A 441 -4.69 32.04 15.94
C ARG A 441 -5.63 33.17 15.52
N VAL A 442 -5.88 33.35 14.22
CA VAL A 442 -6.45 34.59 13.67
C VAL A 442 -7.91 34.46 13.25
N LEU A 443 -8.34 33.29 12.77
CA LEU A 443 -9.48 33.21 11.85
C LEU A 443 -10.75 32.55 12.39
N VAL A 444 -10.80 32.08 13.65
CA VAL A 444 -11.94 31.25 14.07
C VAL A 444 -12.44 31.49 15.48
N ASP A 445 -13.77 31.68 15.57
CA ASP A 445 -14.62 31.50 16.74
C ASP A 445 -14.39 30.09 17.34
N ASP A 446 -14.37 29.93 18.66
CA ASP A 446 -13.93 28.68 19.31
C ASP A 446 -14.67 27.42 18.81
N GLN A 447 -15.92 27.57 18.34
CA GLN A 447 -16.76 26.46 17.88
C GLN A 447 -16.46 25.92 16.47
N LYS A 448 -16.02 26.76 15.52
CA LYS A 448 -15.76 26.31 14.12
C LYS A 448 -14.30 26.01 13.83
N LYS A 449 -13.44 26.15 14.84
CA LYS A 449 -11.99 26.14 14.73
C LYS A 449 -11.45 24.88 14.06
N ILE A 450 -11.84 23.72 14.57
CA ILE A 450 -11.32 22.42 14.13
C ILE A 450 -11.71 22.11 12.68
N SER A 451 -12.96 22.38 12.28
CA SER A 451 -13.44 22.11 10.92
C SER A 451 -12.69 22.94 9.88
N THR A 452 -12.54 24.25 10.12
CA THR A 452 -11.84 25.16 9.21
C THR A 452 -10.36 24.79 9.06
N ILE A 453 -9.69 24.44 10.16
CA ILE A 453 -8.29 23.98 10.14
C ILE A 453 -8.12 22.76 9.23
N LEU A 454 -9.00 21.76 9.36
CA LEU A 454 -8.92 20.54 8.56
C LEU A 454 -9.14 20.81 7.07
N ILE A 455 -10.10 21.66 6.71
CA ILE A 455 -10.37 22.03 5.31
C ILE A 455 -9.13 22.70 4.70
N VAL A 456 -8.59 23.72 5.37
CA VAL A 456 -7.40 24.44 4.88
C VAL A 456 -6.21 23.49 4.75
N PHE A 457 -5.93 22.69 5.77
CA PHE A 457 -4.82 21.73 5.78
C PHE A 457 -4.88 20.74 4.60
N TYR A 458 -6.01 20.07 4.40
CA TYR A 458 -6.14 19.07 3.33
C TYR A 458 -6.17 19.68 1.93
N THR A 459 -6.57 20.94 1.79
CA THR A 459 -6.50 21.69 0.53
C THR A 459 -5.05 21.95 0.13
N PHE A 460 -4.26 22.53 1.05
CA PHE A 460 -2.83 22.77 0.81
C PHE A 460 -2.06 21.47 0.59
N LYS A 461 -2.35 20.43 1.38
CA LYS A 461 -1.76 19.11 1.16
C LYS A 461 -1.99 18.60 -0.26
N SER A 462 -3.23 18.65 -0.73
CA SER A 462 -3.57 18.18 -2.08
C SER A 462 -2.83 18.98 -3.16
N LEU A 463 -2.71 20.29 -3.00
CA LEU A 463 -1.97 21.17 -3.90
C LEU A 463 -0.47 20.79 -3.98
N PHE A 464 0.20 20.59 -2.85
CA PHE A 464 1.62 20.21 -2.84
C PHE A 464 1.88 18.83 -3.43
N ILE A 465 0.96 17.88 -3.24
CA ILE A 465 1.07 16.56 -3.87
C ILE A 465 0.89 16.66 -5.39
N ILE A 466 0.00 17.53 -5.88
CA ILE A 466 -0.15 17.79 -7.32
C ILE A 466 1.16 18.37 -7.90
N ILE A 467 1.78 19.34 -7.22
CA ILE A 467 3.08 19.90 -7.65
C ILE A 467 4.15 18.81 -7.72
N ALA A 468 4.26 17.98 -6.68
CA ALA A 468 5.19 16.86 -6.65
C ALA A 468 4.92 15.85 -7.78
N TYR A 469 3.64 15.57 -8.05
CA TYR A 469 3.20 14.70 -9.13
C TYR A 469 3.59 15.24 -10.50
N LEU A 470 3.30 16.50 -10.79
CA LEU A 470 3.63 17.14 -12.07
C LEU A 470 5.14 17.14 -12.33
N TYR A 471 5.95 17.40 -11.30
CA TYR A 471 7.41 17.27 -11.40
C TYR A 471 7.84 15.84 -11.76
N LEU A 472 7.36 14.84 -11.03
CA LEU A 472 7.72 13.45 -11.30
C LEU A 472 7.22 13.01 -12.68
N TRP A 473 6.04 13.48 -13.09
CA TRP A 473 5.46 13.21 -14.39
C TRP A 473 6.35 13.74 -15.51
N MET A 474 6.76 15.02 -15.46
CA MET A 474 7.72 15.61 -16.41
C MET A 474 9.05 14.84 -16.43
N PHE A 475 9.57 14.46 -15.26
CA PHE A 475 10.82 13.70 -15.17
C PHE A 475 10.71 12.31 -15.82
N THR A 476 9.59 11.61 -15.61
CA THR A 476 9.36 10.32 -16.28
C THR A 476 9.27 10.46 -17.80
N TRP A 477 8.76 11.58 -18.26
CA TRP A 477 8.63 11.86 -19.68
C TRP A 477 9.97 12.09 -20.38
N ASP A 478 10.83 12.91 -19.80
CA ASP A 478 12.16 13.22 -20.33
C ASP A 478 13.12 12.01 -20.24
N LYS A 479 13.14 11.31 -19.09
CA LYS A 479 14.21 10.34 -18.81
C LYS A 479 13.81 8.87 -18.95
N LEU A 480 12.54 8.48 -18.89
CA LEU A 480 12.15 7.06 -18.82
C LEU A 480 11.64 6.47 -20.15
N VAL A 481 11.18 7.31 -21.09
CA VAL A 481 10.50 6.88 -22.33
C VAL A 481 11.32 7.25 -23.57
N TYR A 482 11.25 6.43 -24.64
CA TYR A 482 11.95 6.69 -25.92
C TYR A 482 11.24 7.72 -26.84
N ILE A 483 9.92 7.67 -27.01
CA ILE A 483 9.13 8.60 -27.86
C ILE A 483 7.73 8.73 -27.26
N ALA A 484 7.29 9.96 -26.96
CA ALA A 484 5.98 10.23 -26.37
C ALA A 484 4.96 10.67 -27.43
N LYS A 485 3.73 10.13 -27.38
CA LYS A 485 2.58 10.58 -28.17
C LYS A 485 1.57 11.29 -27.27
N PHE A 486 1.36 12.59 -27.47
CA PHE A 486 0.52 13.42 -26.58
C PHE A 486 -0.95 12.98 -26.51
N SER A 487 -1.51 12.43 -27.60
CA SER A 487 -2.93 12.03 -27.66
C SER A 487 -3.31 10.96 -26.62
N SER A 488 -2.43 9.99 -26.34
CA SER A 488 -2.70 8.92 -25.37
C SER A 488 -2.65 9.41 -23.91
N ILE A 489 -1.95 10.51 -23.66
CA ILE A 489 -1.82 11.12 -22.32
C ILE A 489 -3.10 11.87 -21.98
N LEU A 490 -3.59 12.68 -22.91
CA LEU A 490 -4.82 13.44 -22.73
C LEU A 490 -6.00 12.50 -22.39
N GLN A 491 -6.10 11.37 -23.08
CA GLN A 491 -7.08 10.32 -22.78
C GLN A 491 -6.96 9.80 -21.34
N ASN A 492 -5.73 9.51 -20.87
CA ASN A 492 -5.51 9.05 -19.50
C ASN A 492 -5.90 10.14 -18.46
N PHE A 493 -5.61 11.41 -18.71
CA PHE A 493 -6.04 12.51 -17.83
C PHE A 493 -7.56 12.68 -17.82
N ILE A 494 -8.22 12.63 -18.97
CA ILE A 494 -9.68 12.68 -19.07
C ILE A 494 -10.29 11.55 -18.24
N TYR A 495 -9.75 10.33 -18.34
CA TYR A 495 -10.17 9.20 -17.51
C TYR A 495 -10.09 9.53 -16.01
N LEU A 496 -8.97 10.09 -15.55
CA LEU A 496 -8.77 10.43 -14.14
C LEU A 496 -9.81 11.47 -13.67
N PHE A 497 -9.98 12.56 -14.42
CA PHE A 497 -10.93 13.64 -14.07
C PHE A 497 -12.38 13.15 -14.06
N VAL A 498 -12.81 12.46 -15.13
CA VAL A 498 -14.19 11.95 -15.23
C VAL A 498 -14.46 10.92 -14.14
N GLY A 499 -13.49 10.04 -13.84
CA GLY A 499 -13.62 9.05 -12.78
C GLY A 499 -13.80 9.67 -11.39
N VAL A 500 -13.00 10.69 -11.05
CA VAL A 500 -13.10 11.40 -9.76
C VAL A 500 -14.40 12.17 -9.67
N ILE A 501 -14.78 12.93 -10.71
CA ILE A 501 -16.03 13.72 -10.73
C ILE A 501 -17.25 12.81 -10.62
N SER A 502 -17.28 11.70 -11.35
CA SER A 502 -18.37 10.73 -11.29
C SER A 502 -18.49 10.11 -9.89
N SER A 503 -17.36 9.78 -9.26
CA SER A 503 -17.32 9.26 -7.88
C SER A 503 -17.76 10.30 -6.85
N TRP A 504 -17.41 11.57 -7.06
CA TRP A 504 -17.83 12.68 -6.23
C TRP A 504 -19.33 12.91 -6.32
N PHE A 505 -19.88 12.96 -7.54
CA PHE A 505 -21.30 13.15 -7.80
C PHE A 505 -22.14 12.00 -7.23
N THR A 506 -21.74 10.75 -7.44
CA THR A 506 -22.42 9.58 -6.86
C THR A 506 -22.40 9.59 -5.33
N THR A 507 -21.30 10.04 -4.71
CA THR A 507 -21.24 10.14 -3.24
C THR A 507 -22.23 11.19 -2.70
N ILE A 508 -22.28 12.37 -3.31
CA ILE A 508 -23.12 13.47 -2.81
C ILE A 508 -24.59 13.27 -3.16
N PHE A 509 -24.91 12.90 -4.40
CA PHE A 509 -26.31 12.87 -4.87
C PHE A 509 -27.00 11.52 -4.65
N LEU A 510 -26.27 10.41 -4.78
CA LEU A 510 -26.85 9.07 -4.69
C LEU A 510 -26.70 8.51 -3.27
N VAL A 511 -25.47 8.46 -2.76
CA VAL A 511 -25.19 7.84 -1.45
C VAL A 511 -25.76 8.66 -0.30
N ALA A 512 -25.53 9.97 -0.26
CA ALA A 512 -26.05 10.83 0.81
C ALA A 512 -27.59 10.90 0.84
N SER A 513 -28.25 10.78 -0.32
CA SER A 513 -29.72 10.83 -0.41
C SER A 513 -30.37 9.50 0.02
N ILE A 514 -29.79 8.36 -0.35
CA ILE A 514 -30.35 7.04 -0.03
C ILE A 514 -30.10 6.67 1.43
N ILE A 515 -28.95 7.07 2.00
CA ILE A 515 -28.54 6.69 3.35
C ILE A 515 -28.00 7.93 4.09
N PRO A 516 -28.89 8.80 4.59
CA PRO A 516 -28.47 9.99 5.32
C PRO A 516 -27.87 9.61 6.67
N ILE A 517 -26.67 10.12 6.97
CA ILE A 517 -25.99 9.92 8.26
C ILE A 517 -26.57 10.91 9.29
N LYS A 518 -27.81 10.67 9.73
CA LYS A 518 -28.47 11.43 10.81
C LYS A 518 -28.39 10.66 12.11
N GLY A 519 -27.36 10.94 12.91
CA GLY A 519 -27.26 10.45 14.29
C GLY A 519 -27.04 8.93 14.43
N THR A 520 -25.93 8.60 15.09
CA THR A 520 -25.52 7.36 15.81
C THR A 520 -25.87 5.94 15.36
N ASN A 521 -26.85 5.67 14.51
CA ASN A 521 -27.24 4.31 14.17
C ASN A 521 -27.11 4.07 12.67
N VAL A 522 -25.87 3.97 12.18
CA VAL A 522 -25.62 3.27 10.91
C VAL A 522 -25.82 1.79 11.18
N LEU A 523 -26.94 1.23 10.72
CA LEU A 523 -27.23 -0.18 10.89
C LEU A 523 -26.38 -1.02 9.91
N LEU A 524 -26.12 -2.27 10.27
CA LEU A 524 -25.35 -3.20 9.43
C LEU A 524 -25.89 -3.31 7.98
N PRO A 525 -27.21 -3.30 7.71
CA PRO A 525 -27.75 -3.28 6.35
C PRO A 525 -27.36 -2.04 5.54
N ASP A 526 -27.18 -0.88 6.18
CA ASP A 526 -26.79 0.35 5.49
C ASP A 526 -25.33 0.27 5.04
N LEU A 527 -24.45 -0.32 5.85
CA LEU A 527 -23.08 -0.64 5.44
C LEU A 527 -23.04 -1.57 4.22
N PHE A 528 -23.89 -2.60 4.17
CA PHE A 528 -23.97 -3.50 3.01
C PHE A 528 -24.45 -2.78 1.74
N LYS A 529 -25.44 -1.89 1.86
CA LYS A 529 -25.91 -1.07 0.72
C LYS A 529 -24.81 -0.16 0.19
N VAL A 530 -24.09 0.56 1.06
CA VAL A 530 -22.96 1.43 0.66
C VAL A 530 -21.85 0.61 0.01
N LEU A 531 -21.53 -0.56 0.58
CA LEU A 531 -20.51 -1.44 0.02
C LEU A 531 -20.90 -1.95 -1.36
N SER A 532 -22.18 -2.32 -1.56
CA SER A 532 -22.70 -2.69 -2.87
C SER A 532 -22.59 -1.54 -3.89
N ILE A 533 -22.99 -0.32 -3.52
CA ILE A 533 -22.89 0.87 -4.38
C ILE A 533 -21.43 1.18 -4.72
N THR A 534 -20.53 1.02 -3.75
CA THR A 534 -19.10 1.25 -3.94
C THR A 534 -18.50 0.22 -4.91
N LEU A 535 -18.92 -1.05 -4.82
CA LEU A 535 -18.48 -2.12 -5.73
C LEU A 535 -19.00 -1.92 -7.15
N THR A 536 -20.27 -1.55 -7.31
CA THR A 536 -20.84 -1.26 -8.64
C THR A 536 -20.18 -0.04 -9.27
N MET A 537 -19.93 1.01 -8.50
CA MET A 537 -19.17 2.16 -8.96
C MET A 537 -17.73 1.78 -9.34
N GLY A 538 -17.07 0.97 -8.52
CA GLY A 538 -15.75 0.43 -8.82
C GLY A 538 -15.71 -0.35 -10.12
N PHE A 539 -16.75 -1.14 -10.42
CA PHE A 539 -16.89 -1.87 -11.69
C PHE A 539 -17.04 -0.91 -12.88
N ILE A 540 -17.90 0.11 -12.76
CA ILE A 540 -18.10 1.14 -13.80
C ILE A 540 -16.77 1.85 -14.09
N VAL A 541 -16.06 2.30 -13.06
CA VAL A 541 -14.78 3.00 -13.17
C VAL A 541 -13.69 2.10 -13.75
N ALA A 542 -13.61 0.84 -13.34
CA ALA A 542 -12.51 -0.05 -13.72
C ALA A 542 -12.68 -0.69 -15.12
N ILE A 543 -13.91 -0.86 -15.61
CA ILE A 543 -14.18 -1.61 -16.84
C ILE A 543 -14.90 -0.77 -17.89
N LEU A 544 -15.99 -0.07 -17.54
CA LEU A 544 -16.78 0.67 -18.52
C LEU A 544 -16.11 1.99 -18.93
N LEU A 545 -15.57 2.72 -17.96
CA LEU A 545 -14.92 4.01 -18.21
C LEU A 545 -13.70 3.89 -19.15
N PRO A 546 -12.80 2.88 -19.02
CA PRO A 546 -11.72 2.66 -19.99
C PRO A 546 -12.20 2.26 -21.38
N ILE A 547 -13.34 1.57 -21.52
CA ILE A 547 -13.89 1.22 -22.85
C ILE A 547 -14.33 2.49 -23.60
N ILE A 548 -14.95 3.44 -22.90
CA ILE A 548 -15.42 4.71 -23.49
C ILE A 548 -14.23 5.60 -23.85
N VAL A 549 -13.30 5.79 -22.91
CA VAL A 549 -12.20 6.76 -23.08
C VAL A 549 -11.08 6.19 -23.96
N ARG A 550 -10.85 4.88 -23.92
CA ARG A 550 -9.77 4.21 -24.67
C ARG A 550 -10.12 2.76 -25.08
N PRO A 551 -10.91 2.58 -26.15
CA PRO A 551 -11.49 1.30 -26.53
C PRO A 551 -10.46 0.17 -26.69
N SER A 552 -9.30 0.45 -27.31
CA SER A 552 -8.26 -0.56 -27.53
C SER A 552 -7.69 -1.19 -26.25
N VAL A 553 -7.62 -0.41 -25.16
CA VAL A 553 -7.14 -0.90 -23.86
C VAL A 553 -8.31 -1.44 -23.02
N GLY A 554 -9.47 -0.78 -23.07
CA GLY A 554 -10.69 -1.24 -22.39
C GLY A 554 -11.15 -2.62 -22.87
N ILE A 555 -11.17 -2.84 -24.19
CA ILE A 555 -11.49 -4.15 -24.79
C ILE A 555 -10.45 -5.20 -24.38
N GLY A 556 -9.17 -4.84 -24.32
CA GLY A 556 -8.10 -5.72 -23.84
C GLY A 556 -8.29 -6.14 -22.37
N ILE A 557 -8.73 -5.22 -21.50
CA ILE A 557 -9.06 -5.51 -20.09
C ILE A 557 -10.27 -6.44 -20.01
N PHE A 558 -11.33 -6.14 -20.79
CA PHE A 558 -12.56 -6.94 -20.83
C PHE A 558 -12.31 -8.38 -21.32
N LEU A 559 -11.61 -8.54 -22.44
CA LEU A 559 -11.22 -9.86 -22.99
C LEU A 559 -10.21 -10.61 -22.10
N GLY A 560 -9.51 -9.90 -21.23
CA GLY A 560 -8.56 -10.47 -20.26
C GLY A 560 -9.22 -11.08 -19.02
N LEU A 561 -10.49 -10.78 -18.74
CA LEU A 561 -11.21 -11.34 -17.59
C LEU A 561 -11.27 -12.88 -17.68
N PRO A 562 -11.05 -13.62 -16.59
CA PRO A 562 -10.86 -15.07 -16.63
C PRO A 562 -12.04 -15.82 -17.27
N ILE A 563 -13.27 -15.39 -16.98
CA ILE A 563 -14.51 -15.96 -17.54
C ILE A 563 -14.59 -15.68 -19.04
N ILE A 564 -14.40 -14.42 -19.44
CA ILE A 564 -14.48 -14.01 -20.84
C ILE A 564 -13.36 -14.64 -21.65
N LYS A 565 -12.15 -14.72 -21.10
CA LYS A 565 -11.01 -15.38 -21.74
C LYS A 565 -11.25 -16.87 -21.95
N GLN A 566 -11.92 -17.55 -21.01
CA GLN A 566 -12.34 -18.94 -21.19
C GLN A 566 -13.38 -19.06 -22.31
N ILE A 567 -14.38 -18.17 -22.34
CA ILE A 567 -15.41 -18.14 -23.38
C ILE A 567 -14.81 -17.87 -24.75
N VAL A 568 -13.95 -16.86 -24.88
CA VAL A 568 -13.28 -16.49 -26.14
C VAL A 568 -12.34 -17.61 -26.60
N LYS A 569 -11.58 -18.24 -25.70
CA LYS A 569 -10.75 -19.40 -26.04
C LYS A 569 -11.59 -20.59 -26.50
N LYS A 570 -12.73 -20.83 -25.85
CA LYS A 570 -13.68 -21.88 -26.23
C LYS A 570 -14.26 -21.60 -27.62
N GLN A 571 -14.73 -20.38 -27.88
CA GLN A 571 -15.19 -19.97 -29.21
C GLN A 571 -14.11 -20.03 -30.28
N GLN A 572 -12.88 -19.63 -29.98
CA GLN A 572 -11.75 -19.77 -30.91
C GLN A 572 -11.43 -21.23 -31.20
N TYR A 573 -11.50 -22.10 -30.19
CA TYR A 573 -11.32 -23.54 -30.34
C TYR A 573 -12.46 -24.15 -31.17
N ASP A 574 -13.70 -23.80 -30.88
CA ASP A 574 -14.89 -24.25 -31.63
C ASP A 574 -14.85 -23.77 -33.08
N ASN A 575 -14.45 -22.52 -33.33
CA ASN A 575 -14.27 -21.98 -34.68
C ASN A 575 -13.11 -22.66 -35.41
N LYS A 576 -12.03 -23.02 -34.70
CA LYS A 576 -10.92 -23.78 -35.26
C LYS A 576 -11.35 -25.20 -35.65
N ILE A 577 -12.16 -25.85 -34.81
CA ILE A 577 -12.78 -27.16 -35.10
C ILE A 577 -13.72 -27.05 -36.31
N LYS A 578 -14.58 -26.04 -36.36
CA LYS A 578 -15.48 -25.80 -37.50
C LYS A 578 -14.72 -25.58 -38.81
N ARG A 579 -13.60 -24.84 -38.76
CA ARG A 579 -12.70 -24.67 -39.91
C ARG A 579 -12.02 -25.97 -40.32
N PHE A 580 -11.64 -26.82 -39.38
CA PHE A 580 -11.06 -28.13 -39.71
C PHE A 580 -12.08 -29.11 -40.29
N ILE A 581 -13.33 -29.06 -39.82
CA ILE A 581 -14.43 -29.84 -40.38
C ILE A 581 -14.78 -29.35 -41.80
N SER A 582 -14.79 -28.03 -42.04
CA SER A 582 -15.05 -27.47 -43.38
C SER A 582 -13.95 -27.78 -44.40
N GLU A 583 -12.72 -28.02 -43.94
CA GLU A 583 -11.56 -28.41 -44.76
C GLU A 583 -11.40 -29.94 -44.86
N GLY A 584 -12.37 -30.73 -44.36
CA GLY A 584 -12.37 -32.19 -44.46
C GLY A 584 -11.35 -32.91 -43.57
N ILE A 585 -10.82 -32.25 -42.53
CA ILE A 585 -9.83 -32.83 -41.61
C ILE A 585 -10.55 -33.56 -40.47
N ASP A 586 -10.24 -34.85 -40.30
CA ASP A 586 -10.85 -35.72 -39.28
C ASP A 586 -10.41 -35.32 -37.86
N THR A 587 -11.32 -34.70 -37.12
CA THR A 587 -11.05 -34.05 -35.82
C THR A 587 -10.94 -35.04 -34.64
N GLY A 588 -11.39 -36.29 -34.83
CA GLY A 588 -11.35 -37.32 -33.78
C GLY A 588 -9.92 -37.71 -33.38
N LYS A 589 -9.01 -37.87 -34.36
CA LYS A 589 -7.62 -38.28 -34.12
C LYS A 589 -6.76 -37.21 -33.46
N MET A 590 -7.10 -35.92 -33.66
CA MET A 590 -6.38 -34.82 -33.00
C MET A 590 -6.73 -34.71 -31.51
N LEU A 591 -7.98 -35.01 -31.13
CA LEU A 591 -8.44 -34.92 -29.75
C LEU A 591 -7.78 -36.00 -28.87
N GLU A 592 -7.67 -37.23 -29.40
CA GLU A 592 -6.91 -38.31 -28.78
C GLU A 592 -5.43 -37.96 -28.62
N GLN A 593 -4.79 -37.40 -29.64
CA GLN A 593 -3.39 -36.99 -29.55
C GLN A 593 -3.18 -35.86 -28.54
N GLN A 594 -4.10 -34.91 -28.44
CA GLN A 594 -4.00 -33.80 -27.49
C GLN A 594 -4.24 -34.27 -26.04
N GLN A 595 -5.16 -35.22 -25.83
CA GLN A 595 -5.35 -35.88 -24.53
C GLN A 595 -4.16 -36.74 -24.15
N LEU A 596 -3.56 -37.48 -25.09
CA LEU A 596 -2.30 -38.20 -24.89
C LEU A 596 -1.17 -37.24 -24.52
N LEU A 597 -1.02 -36.11 -25.22
CA LEU A 597 0.00 -35.09 -24.92
C LEU A 597 -0.21 -34.46 -23.54
N VAL A 598 -1.45 -34.20 -23.14
CA VAL A 598 -1.78 -33.71 -21.79
C VAL A 598 -1.48 -34.78 -20.74
N LYS A 599 -1.78 -36.05 -21.01
CA LYS A 599 -1.50 -37.20 -20.14
C LYS A 599 0.01 -37.43 -19.98
N PHE A 600 0.78 -37.31 -21.07
CA PHE A 600 2.25 -37.32 -21.06
C PHE A 600 2.81 -36.10 -20.32
N MET A 601 2.30 -34.89 -20.56
CA MET A 601 2.75 -33.68 -19.85
C MET A 601 2.39 -33.67 -18.36
N SER A 602 1.30 -34.31 -17.96
CA SER A 602 0.91 -34.47 -16.54
C SER A 602 1.60 -35.64 -15.86
N GLY A 603 2.02 -36.67 -16.61
CA GLY A 603 2.74 -37.84 -16.11
C GLY A 603 4.23 -37.61 -15.83
N PHE A 604 4.79 -36.45 -16.20
CA PHE A 604 6.18 -36.08 -15.91
C PHE A 604 6.40 -35.48 -14.49
N ASN A 605 5.42 -35.57 -13.60
CA ASN A 605 5.53 -35.04 -12.23
C ASN A 605 5.83 -36.09 -11.15
N ASP A 606 5.77 -37.39 -11.46
CA ASP A 606 6.16 -38.44 -10.52
C ASP A 606 7.45 -39.09 -11.03
N TYR A 607 8.59 -38.53 -10.59
CA TYR A 607 9.84 -39.28 -10.56
C TYR A 607 9.78 -40.20 -9.34
N ASP A 608 9.43 -41.47 -9.56
CA ASP A 608 10.03 -42.55 -8.79
C ASP A 608 11.44 -42.77 -9.36
N GLU A 609 12.43 -42.74 -8.47
CA GLU A 609 13.86 -42.58 -8.76
C GLU A 609 14.56 -43.81 -9.37
N ASP A 610 13.85 -44.87 -9.78
CA ASP A 610 14.47 -46.19 -10.05
C ASP A 610 14.13 -46.90 -11.39
N SER A 611 13.41 -46.29 -12.34
CA SER A 611 13.16 -46.98 -13.63
C SER A 611 14.16 -46.57 -14.72
N VAL A 612 15.10 -47.47 -15.03
CA VAL A 612 15.97 -47.40 -16.21
C VAL A 612 15.11 -47.35 -17.47
N ILE A 613 15.27 -46.29 -18.27
CA ILE A 613 14.58 -46.12 -19.55
C ILE A 613 15.05 -47.21 -20.52
N ASP A 614 14.13 -48.06 -20.97
CA ASP A 614 14.40 -49.12 -21.94
C ASP A 614 14.71 -48.52 -23.32
N GLN A 615 15.85 -48.89 -23.89
CA GLN A 615 16.45 -48.27 -25.09
C GLN A 615 15.56 -48.39 -26.34
N LYS A 616 14.57 -49.31 -26.33
CA LYS A 616 13.64 -49.55 -27.43
C LYS A 616 12.59 -48.45 -27.62
N GLU A 617 12.22 -47.69 -26.57
CA GLU A 617 11.28 -46.57 -26.71
C GLU A 617 11.92 -45.34 -27.37
N PHE A 618 13.24 -45.20 -27.30
CA PHE A 618 13.95 -44.04 -27.85
C PHE A 618 14.15 -44.10 -29.37
N GLU A 619 14.21 -45.31 -29.96
CA GLU A 619 14.36 -45.46 -31.41
C GLU A 619 13.10 -45.06 -32.20
N TYR A 620 11.90 -45.21 -31.60
CA TYR A 620 10.64 -44.84 -32.26
C TYR A 620 10.50 -43.32 -32.47
N LEU A 621 11.22 -42.50 -31.69
CA LEU A 621 11.20 -41.04 -31.81
C LEU A 621 12.16 -40.48 -32.85
N LYS A 622 13.11 -41.27 -33.37
CA LYS A 622 14.07 -40.82 -34.40
C LYS A 622 13.45 -40.72 -35.81
N HIS A 623 12.29 -41.34 -36.06
CA HIS A 623 11.67 -41.45 -37.38
C HIS A 623 10.25 -40.85 -37.45
N LYS A 624 10.07 -39.62 -36.96
CA LYS A 624 8.94 -38.79 -37.44
C LYS A 624 9.47 -37.75 -38.40
N GLU A 625 9.08 -37.87 -39.67
CA GLU A 625 9.29 -36.84 -40.68
C GLU A 625 8.79 -35.50 -40.13
N LYS A 626 9.63 -34.47 -40.24
CA LYS A 626 9.23 -33.10 -39.89
C LYS A 626 8.01 -32.73 -40.74
N PRO A 627 6.97 -32.10 -40.18
CA PRO A 627 5.84 -31.64 -40.98
C PRO A 627 6.38 -30.71 -42.08
N LYS A 628 6.02 -30.99 -43.34
CA LYS A 628 6.38 -30.14 -44.49
C LYS A 628 5.85 -28.73 -44.23
N ILE A 629 6.77 -27.79 -44.05
CA ILE A 629 6.44 -26.37 -43.94
C ILE A 629 6.21 -25.89 -45.37
N TYR A 630 4.94 -25.66 -45.73
CA TYR A 630 4.61 -24.98 -46.98
C TYR A 630 4.77 -23.48 -46.76
N THR A 631 5.85 -22.91 -47.28
CA THR A 631 5.96 -21.46 -47.49
C THR A 631 5.28 -21.14 -48.82
N LEU A 632 4.11 -20.51 -48.76
CA LEU A 632 3.48 -19.90 -49.94
C LEU A 632 4.46 -18.85 -50.50
N LYS A 633 4.87 -19.00 -51.76
CA LYS A 633 5.56 -17.93 -52.49
C LYS A 633 4.49 -17.05 -53.14
N ASN A 634 4.76 -15.75 -53.29
CA ASN A 634 3.86 -14.78 -53.94
C ASN A 634 3.45 -15.15 -55.39
N THR A 635 4.00 -16.22 -55.97
CA THR A 635 3.66 -16.75 -57.28
C THR A 635 2.45 -17.69 -57.29
N ASP A 636 1.93 -18.08 -56.12
CA ASP A 636 0.81 -19.02 -55.98
C ASP A 636 -0.54 -18.31 -55.73
N LEU A 637 -0.59 -16.98 -55.91
CA LEU A 637 -1.82 -16.18 -55.96
C LEU A 637 -2.26 -16.09 -57.43
N ASP A 638 -3.44 -16.61 -57.75
CA ASP A 638 -4.08 -16.38 -59.05
C ASP A 638 -4.23 -14.87 -59.29
N LEU A 639 -3.54 -14.36 -60.32
CA LEU A 639 -3.53 -12.96 -60.74
C LEU A 639 -4.87 -12.47 -61.32
N ASP A 640 -5.88 -13.34 -61.40
CA ASP A 640 -7.20 -13.01 -61.95
C ASP A 640 -8.25 -12.65 -60.88
N GLN A 641 -7.93 -12.71 -59.57
CA GLN A 641 -8.83 -12.23 -58.50
C GLN A 641 -8.57 -10.77 -58.06
N GLU A 642 -7.49 -10.14 -58.51
CA GLU A 642 -7.20 -8.73 -58.18
C GLU A 642 -7.97 -7.72 -59.05
N LYS A 643 -8.58 -8.14 -60.17
CA LYS A 643 -9.31 -7.23 -61.07
C LYS A 643 -10.79 -6.98 -60.71
N ASP A 644 -11.39 -7.83 -59.87
CA ASP A 644 -12.81 -7.68 -59.51
C ASP A 644 -13.04 -6.90 -58.20
N ILE A 645 -11.98 -6.45 -57.51
CA ILE A 645 -12.12 -5.69 -56.25
C ILE A 645 -11.84 -4.18 -56.43
N GLU A 646 -11.17 -3.76 -57.51
CA GLU A 646 -10.92 -2.34 -57.79
C GLU A 646 -12.08 -1.61 -58.49
N GLN A 647 -13.17 -2.28 -58.86
CA GLN A 647 -14.35 -1.62 -59.45
C GLN A 647 -15.46 -1.22 -58.45
N ASP A 648 -15.40 -1.62 -57.17
CA ASP A 648 -16.46 -1.36 -56.19
C ASP A 648 -16.15 -0.24 -55.17
N PHE A 649 -15.04 0.48 -55.31
CA PHE A 649 -14.69 1.64 -54.47
C PHE A 649 -14.19 2.86 -55.26
N GLY A 650 -14.89 3.18 -56.35
CA GLY A 650 -14.67 4.39 -57.12
C GLY A 650 -15.98 5.13 -57.43
N GLU A 651 -16.58 5.76 -56.42
CA GLU A 651 -17.32 7.05 -56.49
C GLU A 651 -17.62 7.58 -55.07
#